data_AF-A0A2H3GLR0-F1
#
_entry.id   AF-A0A2H3GLR0-F1
#
_cell.length_a   1.000
_cell.length_b   1.000
_cell.length_c   1.000
_cell.angle_alpha   90.00
_cell.angle_beta   90.00
_cell.angle_gamma   90.00
#
_symmetry.space_group_name_H-M   'P 1'
#
loop_
_entity.id
_entity.type
_entity.pdbx_description
1 polymer ?
#
loop_
_entity_poly.entity_id
_entity_poly.type
_entity_poly.pdbx_seq_one_letter_code
_entity_poly.pdbx_strand_id
1 'polypeptide(L)'
;MPGYSANAQAALIKAIKRVFEPKRMVESVEDLIDGVTLGLILHQLDPSFDTSALETNSNTSRYLTNKRNIQSIYKGLFRYIRRAVPELACQAKKFDYHAIAENPDAQGISQLLAVMLGVAALGPEAQHYIPRITGLDKHTQAEIMQIIQTIQQDINSSQGDDDVDEAIDAVMEARDIDLLVEEQNAALRSQLDLTKRQLSDYITRLDHLQTSHEELRFDKEKNDRELEVLRKATIDGANNAEMIKNLEIQVHDQMELIARHEETIRRDERIKSQLEAEVLKLTEKCKEAEELRDQATEWKHKAEDLEKKANTAERYKQKLESQQHLVKEVQNLQYEKTELQDQIKILLEDQDRGTRTRKAEDELTKMITQSEQHLWDERSQKNQLMKDIAALEDEVIRLRARQSHDENFIKDLQEQLESGGAAQSAEPGALGVAGNLEDELNDAATEDGQPSQVNLPLELSRLKAENDLLRSTVGSGDTAPLRRELDEEKRQRAHLQKNYNDIFEKHAVLHDQMEALINNMTGEGTKAFLNIKQSLLQCEFELEQSKKREKDLSVQVADQGRELLAAKAQLSALDKEGADALKELKSADVTIISSLKSELDYTREQLSYTIAERDAQQTQLVDALLTKDKLRKEVEEGRELQDINGTGDAPPDPSKKGELIEKLRARLREIREVSPFFDAIINGDGEDPVVPDKDSQTSLEDDAAWPLNTTFADGGPSSLLDPIGTEIPRPASALLPLRPLQRGQQLERSETDRIDLQRKLKAAHDGEAVAAQKAASDQIIRNLERENALISSAWYDLTSRLQSNHVVLQRRHEAPRSWLNKQRQMVNATPKR
;
A
#
# COMPACT_ATOMS: atom_id res chain seq x y z
N MET A 1 43.35 92.10 51.38
CA MET A 1 42.28 93.11 51.20
C MET A 1 40.92 92.49 51.51
N PRO A 2 39.90 93.26 51.94
CA PRO A 2 38.52 92.85 51.69
C PRO A 2 38.31 92.70 50.17
N GLY A 3 37.50 91.73 49.74
CA GLY A 3 37.27 91.48 48.31
C GLY A 3 36.71 92.70 47.58
N TYR A 4 37.06 92.87 46.30
CA TYR A 4 36.54 93.95 45.48
C TYR A 4 35.03 93.80 45.34
N SER A 5 34.29 94.89 45.57
CA SER A 5 32.83 94.93 45.40
C SER A 5 32.46 94.68 43.93
N ALA A 6 31.23 94.24 43.66
CA ALA A 6 30.77 94.04 42.28
C ALA A 6 30.89 95.33 41.42
N ASN A 7 30.71 96.51 42.04
CA ASN A 7 30.92 97.80 41.37
C ASN A 7 32.40 98.02 41.03
N ALA A 8 33.32 97.72 41.97
CA ALA A 8 34.76 97.82 41.75
C ALA A 8 35.26 96.83 40.68
N GLN A 9 34.73 95.60 40.65
CA GLN A 9 35.04 94.62 39.61
C GLN A 9 34.54 95.08 38.22
N ALA A 10 33.30 95.57 38.12
CA ALA A 10 32.77 96.15 36.89
C ALA A 10 33.54 97.40 36.45
N ALA A 11 34.02 98.20 37.39
CA ALA A 11 34.89 99.35 37.14
C ALA A 11 36.25 98.93 36.57
N LEU A 12 36.88 97.89 37.14
CA LEU A 12 38.14 97.32 36.62
C LEU A 12 37.98 96.80 35.18
N ILE A 13 36.93 96.03 34.87
CA ILE A 13 36.68 95.54 33.50
C ILE A 13 36.49 96.69 32.51
N LYS A 14 35.75 97.74 32.89
CA LYS A 14 35.64 98.97 32.08
C LYS A 14 36.98 99.69 31.92
N ALA A 15 37.81 99.74 32.96
CA ALA A 15 39.16 100.30 32.90
C ALA A 15 39.99 99.57 31.84
N ILE A 16 40.07 98.24 31.94
CA ILE A 16 40.90 97.41 31.06
C ILE A 16 40.52 97.57 29.60
N LYS A 17 39.22 97.56 29.28
CA LYS A 17 38.71 97.79 27.91
C LYS A 17 39.26 99.06 27.26
N ARG A 18 39.44 100.13 28.04
CA ARG A 18 39.80 101.47 27.53
C ARG A 18 41.27 101.82 27.73
N VAL A 19 41.90 101.27 28.75
CA VAL A 19 43.31 101.52 29.07
C VAL A 19 44.21 100.67 28.19
N PHE A 20 43.90 99.38 28.02
CA PHE A 20 44.74 98.40 27.31
C PHE A 20 44.15 97.89 25.97
N GLU A 21 42.89 98.23 25.67
CA GLU A 21 42.21 97.90 24.40
C GLU A 21 42.45 96.43 23.95
N PRO A 22 42.13 95.44 24.80
CA PRO A 22 42.46 94.04 24.54
C PRO A 22 41.83 93.54 23.23
N LYS A 23 42.60 92.79 22.43
CA LYS A 23 42.18 92.26 21.12
C LYS A 23 40.97 91.32 21.16
N ARG A 24 40.59 90.83 22.33
CA ARG A 24 39.44 89.96 22.59
C ARG A 24 38.41 90.72 23.43
N MET A 25 37.12 90.60 23.11
CA MET A 25 36.07 91.17 23.95
C MET A 25 36.05 90.48 25.32
N VAL A 26 35.97 91.29 26.37
CA VAL A 26 35.95 90.87 27.78
C VAL A 26 34.71 91.49 28.41
N GLU A 27 33.61 90.78 28.58
CA GLU A 27 32.37 91.35 29.15
C GLU A 27 32.27 91.13 30.65
N SER A 28 32.81 90.01 31.14
CA SER A 28 32.87 89.61 32.54
C SER A 28 34.32 89.40 33.02
N VAL A 29 34.51 89.31 34.33
CA VAL A 29 35.77 88.84 34.94
C VAL A 29 36.06 87.38 34.56
N GLU A 30 35.01 86.59 34.29
CA GLU A 30 35.12 85.18 33.90
C GLU A 30 35.84 84.97 32.55
N ASP A 31 35.76 85.95 31.63
CA ASP A 31 36.43 85.92 30.31
C ASP A 31 37.96 85.99 30.40
N LEU A 32 38.51 86.21 31.60
CA LEU A 32 39.94 86.39 31.88
C LEU A 32 40.55 85.18 32.63
N ILE A 33 39.72 84.21 33.04
CA ILE A 33 40.13 83.02 33.80
C ILE A 33 41.10 82.11 33.03
N ASP A 34 41.09 82.15 31.70
CA ASP A 34 42.06 81.40 30.87
C ASP A 34 43.48 81.97 30.88
N GLY A 35 43.66 83.17 31.47
CA GLY A 35 44.92 83.91 31.53
C GLY A 35 45.37 84.51 30.20
N VAL A 36 44.90 84.03 29.04
CA VAL A 36 45.42 84.42 27.73
C VAL A 36 45.32 85.94 27.52
N THR A 37 44.17 86.52 27.85
CA THR A 37 43.94 87.96 27.73
C THR A 37 44.78 88.76 28.74
N LEU A 38 44.99 88.23 29.95
CA LEU A 38 45.81 88.86 31.00
C LEU A 38 47.30 88.87 30.62
N GLY A 39 47.80 87.78 30.02
CA GLY A 39 49.16 87.70 29.50
C GLY A 39 49.41 88.61 28.31
N LEU A 40 48.39 88.84 27.46
CA LEU A 40 48.47 89.86 26.40
C LEU A 40 48.51 91.29 26.97
N ILE A 41 47.76 91.59 28.04
CA ILE A 41 47.85 92.87 28.76
C ILE A 41 49.22 93.03 29.41
N LEU A 42 49.73 91.98 30.06
CA LEU A 42 51.08 91.98 30.63
C LEU A 42 52.15 92.22 29.55
N HIS A 43 52.03 91.67 28.35
CA HIS A 43 52.96 91.94 27.25
C HIS A 43 52.91 93.39 26.74
N GLN A 44 51.76 94.08 26.85
CA GLN A 44 51.70 95.53 26.57
C GLN A 44 52.42 96.36 27.65
N LEU A 45 52.38 95.89 28.91
CA LEU A 45 53.06 96.53 30.04
C LEU A 45 54.57 96.22 30.06
N ASP A 46 54.95 94.99 29.71
CA ASP A 46 56.31 94.49 29.61
C ASP A 46 56.50 93.72 28.29
N PRO A 47 57.03 94.38 27.25
CA PRO A 47 57.32 93.73 25.96
C PRO A 47 58.30 92.56 26.02
N SER A 48 59.01 92.35 27.14
CA SER A 48 59.91 91.21 27.35
C SER A 48 59.21 89.98 27.95
N PHE A 49 57.92 90.06 28.30
CA PHE A 49 57.12 88.89 28.65
C PHE A 49 56.71 88.11 27.38
N ASP A 50 57.16 86.87 27.22
CA ASP A 50 56.86 86.07 26.03
C ASP A 50 55.45 85.45 26.10
N THR A 51 54.58 85.87 25.18
CA THR A 51 53.21 85.36 25.07
C THR A 51 53.10 84.00 24.37
N SER A 52 54.16 83.52 23.70
CA SER A 52 54.16 82.21 23.04
C SER A 52 54.14 81.04 24.02
N ALA A 53 54.56 81.27 25.26
CA ALA A 53 54.49 80.32 26.37
C ALA A 53 53.08 80.16 26.96
N LEU A 54 52.09 80.94 26.53
CA LEU A 54 50.70 80.82 26.98
C LEU A 54 49.99 79.72 26.17
N GLU A 55 49.67 78.61 26.83
CA GLU A 55 48.96 77.49 26.24
C GLU A 55 47.51 77.91 25.87
N THR A 56 47.22 78.05 24.57
CA THR A 56 45.87 78.39 24.07
C THR A 56 45.09 77.20 23.52
N ASN A 57 45.78 76.17 23.04
CA ASN A 57 45.20 74.91 22.55
C ASN A 57 46.14 73.76 22.93
N SER A 58 45.68 72.80 23.74
CA SER A 58 46.46 71.61 24.08
C SER A 58 45.56 70.44 24.48
N ASN A 59 46.06 69.22 24.29
CA ASN A 59 45.38 67.95 24.62
C ASN A 59 45.34 67.65 26.14
N THR A 60 45.59 68.66 26.97
CA THR A 60 45.66 68.60 28.43
C THR A 60 44.38 69.17 29.04
N SER A 61 44.07 68.90 30.31
CA SER A 61 42.83 69.42 30.90
C SER A 61 42.85 70.95 30.98
N ARG A 62 41.73 71.58 30.60
CA ARG A 62 41.56 73.05 30.60
C ARG A 62 41.96 73.69 31.94
N TYR A 63 41.72 72.98 33.05
CA TYR A 63 42.14 73.37 34.39
C TYR A 63 43.67 73.50 34.53
N LEU A 64 44.44 72.50 34.10
CA LEU A 64 45.91 72.52 34.19
C LEU A 64 46.53 73.58 33.28
N THR A 65 45.99 73.75 32.07
CA THR A 65 46.38 74.81 31.14
C THR A 65 46.10 76.20 31.72
N ASN A 66 44.90 76.45 32.28
CA ASN A 66 44.60 77.72 32.94
C ASN A 66 45.53 77.97 34.16
N LYS A 67 45.77 76.95 34.99
CA LYS A 67 46.69 77.04 36.15
C LYS A 67 48.09 77.44 35.72
N ARG A 68 48.64 76.82 34.66
CA ARG A 68 49.95 77.18 34.08
C ARG A 68 49.98 78.60 33.52
N ASN A 69 48.96 79.00 32.75
CA ASN A 69 48.88 80.34 32.19
C ASN A 69 48.87 81.41 33.30
N ILE A 70 48.00 81.27 34.30
CA ILE A 70 47.91 82.21 35.44
C ILE A 70 49.22 82.24 36.25
N GLN A 71 49.89 81.09 36.46
CA GLN A 71 51.22 81.05 37.09
C GLN A 71 52.28 81.81 36.29
N SER A 72 52.32 81.61 34.96
CA SER A 72 53.27 82.31 34.07
C SER A 72 53.05 83.83 34.12
N ILE A 73 51.80 84.27 34.09
CA ILE A 73 51.42 85.69 34.14
C ILE A 73 51.76 86.30 35.49
N TYR A 74 51.52 85.60 36.60
CA TYR A 74 51.89 86.07 37.92
C TYR A 74 53.42 86.21 38.07
N LYS A 75 54.19 85.17 37.67
CA LYS A 75 55.66 85.22 37.65
C LYS A 75 56.17 86.38 36.77
N GLY A 76 55.58 86.58 35.60
CA GLY A 76 55.94 87.66 34.67
C GLY A 76 55.64 89.05 35.24
N LEU A 77 54.43 89.25 35.79
CA LEU A 77 54.01 90.53 36.37
C LEU A 77 54.90 90.93 37.55
N PHE A 78 55.17 90.01 38.48
CA PHE A 78 56.01 90.34 39.65
C PHE A 78 57.49 90.51 39.31
N ARG A 79 58.00 89.78 38.30
CA ARG A 79 59.32 90.07 37.71
C ARG A 79 59.37 91.47 37.11
N TYR A 80 58.32 91.91 36.42
CA TYR A 80 58.24 93.27 35.88
C TYR A 80 58.15 94.33 36.98
N ILE A 81 57.29 94.12 37.98
CA ILE A 81 57.16 94.98 39.16
C ILE A 81 58.52 95.20 39.82
N ARG A 82 59.25 94.14 40.18
CA ARG A 82 60.59 94.28 40.79
C ARG A 82 61.58 95.04 39.89
N ARG A 83 61.51 94.87 38.57
CA ARG A 83 62.44 95.54 37.63
C ARG A 83 62.12 97.02 37.39
N ALA A 84 60.84 97.40 37.36
CA ALA A 84 60.40 98.70 36.86
C ALA A 84 59.59 99.54 37.86
N VAL A 85 58.92 98.91 38.82
CA VAL A 85 58.05 99.55 39.83
C VAL A 85 58.17 98.82 41.19
N PRO A 86 59.39 98.70 41.77
CA PRO A 86 59.65 97.79 42.90
C PRO A 86 58.80 98.11 44.14
N GLU A 87 58.36 99.36 44.28
CA GLU A 87 57.41 99.78 45.31
C GLU A 87 56.14 98.91 45.37
N LEU A 88 55.63 98.43 44.23
CA LEU A 88 54.44 97.57 44.17
C LEU A 88 54.68 96.10 44.63
N ALA A 89 55.92 95.70 44.91
CA ALA A 89 56.24 94.31 45.28
C ALA A 89 55.47 93.82 46.51
N CYS A 90 55.12 94.71 47.45
CA CYS A 90 54.36 94.38 48.64
C CYS A 90 52.97 93.78 48.38
N GLN A 91 52.41 94.00 47.18
CA GLN A 91 51.15 93.39 46.77
C GLN A 91 51.26 91.85 46.66
N ALA A 92 52.44 91.29 46.42
CA ALA A 92 52.66 89.84 46.37
C ALA A 92 52.36 89.14 47.71
N LYS A 93 52.66 89.78 48.84
CA LYS A 93 52.46 89.24 50.19
C LYS A 93 50.99 89.33 50.64
N LYS A 94 50.18 90.18 50.00
CA LYS A 94 48.76 90.43 50.33
C LYS A 94 47.77 89.53 49.61
N PHE A 95 48.21 88.83 48.55
CA PHE A 95 47.38 87.95 47.74
C PHE A 95 48.04 86.58 47.60
N ASP A 96 47.32 85.52 47.97
CA ASP A 96 47.81 84.15 47.79
C ASP A 96 47.71 83.74 46.31
N TYR A 97 48.81 83.92 45.58
CA TYR A 97 48.88 83.57 44.17
C TYR A 97 48.75 82.06 43.93
N HIS A 98 49.06 81.21 44.92
CA HIS A 98 48.89 79.77 44.80
C HIS A 98 47.41 79.43 44.78
N ALA A 99 46.63 80.01 45.71
CA ALA A 99 45.18 79.86 45.74
C ALA A 99 44.52 80.36 44.44
N ILE A 100 44.94 81.51 43.91
CA ILE A 100 44.40 82.10 42.67
C ILE A 100 44.78 81.27 41.43
N ALA A 101 46.01 80.75 41.36
CA ALA A 101 46.42 79.87 40.27
C ALA A 101 45.75 78.49 40.33
N GLU A 102 45.52 77.98 41.54
CA GLU A 102 44.86 76.70 41.77
C GLU A 102 43.35 76.77 41.53
N ASN A 103 42.69 77.85 41.94
CA ASN A 103 41.26 78.08 41.67
C ASN A 103 41.06 79.54 41.20
N PRO A 104 41.17 79.82 39.88
CA PRO A 104 41.02 81.16 39.35
C PRO A 104 39.57 81.64 39.47
N ASP A 105 39.31 82.46 40.48
CA ASP A 105 38.01 83.01 40.81
C ASP A 105 37.91 84.50 40.45
N ALA A 106 36.68 85.04 40.45
CA ALA A 106 36.46 86.44 40.09
C ALA A 106 37.15 87.43 41.04
N GLN A 107 37.39 87.09 42.31
CA GLN A 107 38.13 87.97 43.23
C GLN A 107 39.64 87.95 42.93
N GLY A 108 40.25 86.78 42.78
CA GLY A 108 41.68 86.64 42.47
C GLY A 108 42.06 87.26 41.12
N ILE A 109 41.24 87.06 40.09
CA ILE A 109 41.44 87.71 38.79
C ILE A 109 41.26 89.23 38.90
N SER A 110 40.28 89.73 39.66
CA SER A 110 40.13 91.17 39.91
C SER A 110 41.31 91.78 40.70
N GLN A 111 41.92 91.01 41.60
CA GLN A 111 43.14 91.43 42.32
C GLN A 111 44.34 91.54 41.37
N LEU A 112 44.55 90.53 40.52
CA LEU A 112 45.62 90.55 39.52
C LEU A 112 45.47 91.75 38.56
N LEU A 113 44.22 92.05 38.16
CA LEU A 113 43.88 93.23 37.36
C LEU A 113 44.11 94.56 38.09
N ALA A 114 43.76 94.66 39.37
CA ALA A 114 44.00 95.85 40.17
C ALA A 114 45.51 96.13 40.30
N VAL A 115 46.34 95.09 40.46
CA VAL A 115 47.81 95.21 40.45
C VAL A 115 48.32 95.62 39.07
N MET A 116 47.86 95.00 37.97
CA MET A 116 48.24 95.42 36.61
C MET A 116 47.86 96.88 36.30
N LEU A 117 46.69 97.34 36.76
CA LEU A 117 46.25 98.73 36.62
C LEU A 117 47.06 99.68 37.52
N GLY A 118 47.46 99.22 38.72
CA GLY A 118 48.40 99.92 39.59
C GLY A 118 49.77 100.11 38.92
N VAL A 119 50.32 99.05 38.30
CA VAL A 119 51.55 99.12 37.49
C VAL A 119 51.41 100.12 36.34
N ALA A 120 50.27 100.14 35.66
CA ALA A 120 50.02 101.09 34.57
C ALA A 120 49.87 102.55 35.03
N ALA A 121 49.35 102.78 36.24
CA ALA A 121 49.07 104.12 36.77
C ALA A 121 50.20 104.71 37.63
N LEU A 122 51.06 103.87 38.20
CA LEU A 122 52.16 104.26 39.09
C LEU A 122 53.55 103.93 38.51
N GLY A 123 53.62 103.16 37.41
CA GLY A 123 54.87 102.81 36.73
C GLY A 123 55.42 103.89 35.81
N PRO A 124 56.58 103.65 35.17
CA PRO A 124 57.30 104.65 34.37
C PRO A 124 56.47 105.21 33.20
N GLU A 125 55.62 104.38 32.59
CA GLU A 125 54.76 104.77 31.44
C GLU A 125 53.39 105.35 31.86
N ALA A 126 53.21 105.72 33.14
CA ALA A 126 51.94 106.24 33.67
C ALA A 126 51.38 107.44 32.89
N GLN A 127 52.24 108.26 32.28
CA GLN A 127 51.84 109.39 31.44
C GLN A 127 50.99 108.97 30.22
N HIS A 128 51.16 107.75 29.71
CA HIS A 128 50.37 107.22 28.60
C HIS A 128 49.00 106.69 29.05
N TYR A 129 48.93 106.07 30.23
CA TYR A 129 47.74 105.36 30.70
C TYR A 129 46.81 106.22 31.57
N ILE A 130 47.34 107.17 32.37
CA ILE A 130 46.52 108.07 33.20
C ILE A 130 45.48 108.85 32.38
N PRO A 131 45.79 109.46 31.22
CA PRO A 131 44.78 110.15 30.40
C PRO A 131 43.65 109.23 29.91
N ARG A 132 43.96 107.95 29.65
CA ARG A 132 42.96 106.94 29.29
C ARG A 132 42.03 106.65 30.48
N ILE A 133 42.59 106.55 31.70
CA ILE A 133 41.84 106.35 32.96
C ILE A 133 40.94 107.56 33.27
N THR A 134 41.44 108.80 33.13
CA THR A 134 40.66 110.01 33.41
C THR A 134 39.53 110.27 32.41
N GLY A 135 39.54 109.58 31.26
CA GLY A 135 38.47 109.66 30.27
C GLY A 135 37.22 108.83 30.61
N LEU A 136 37.27 107.92 31.60
CA LEU A 136 36.11 107.10 32.00
C LEU A 136 35.01 107.93 32.66
N ASP A 137 33.82 107.33 32.84
CA ASP A 137 32.74 107.97 33.56
C ASP A 137 33.13 108.23 35.03
N LYS A 138 32.62 109.32 35.61
CA LYS A 138 33.04 109.80 36.94
C LYS A 138 32.84 108.77 38.06
N HIS A 139 31.87 107.86 37.94
CA HIS A 139 31.65 106.82 38.93
C HIS A 139 32.71 105.73 38.83
N THR A 140 32.94 105.20 37.63
CA THR A 140 34.03 104.24 37.36
C THR A 140 35.40 104.83 37.71
N GLN A 141 35.64 106.12 37.41
CA GLN A 141 36.89 106.80 37.77
C GLN A 141 37.09 106.89 39.30
N ALA A 142 36.03 107.14 40.07
CA ALA A 142 36.11 107.20 41.54
C ALA A 142 36.47 105.84 42.15
N GLU A 143 35.84 104.75 41.68
CA GLU A 143 36.16 103.38 42.09
C GLU A 143 37.64 103.03 41.76
N ILE A 144 38.11 103.30 40.53
CA ILE A 144 39.50 103.06 40.13
C ILE A 144 40.48 103.89 40.96
N MET A 145 40.18 105.17 41.21
CA MET A 145 41.01 106.04 42.04
C MET A 145 41.11 105.52 43.47
N GLN A 146 40.02 105.02 44.04
CA GLN A 146 40.02 104.40 45.37
C GLN A 146 40.89 103.12 45.40
N ILE A 147 40.84 102.29 44.37
CA ILE A 147 41.71 101.10 44.24
C ILE A 147 43.18 101.51 44.21
N ILE A 148 43.55 102.47 43.35
CA ILE A 148 44.94 102.95 43.22
C ILE A 148 45.43 103.62 44.50
N GLN A 149 44.59 104.43 45.17
CA GLN A 149 44.93 105.03 46.47
C GLN A 149 45.15 103.97 47.55
N THR A 150 44.37 102.89 47.55
CA THR A 150 44.57 101.79 48.52
C THR A 150 45.88 101.05 48.24
N ILE A 151 46.23 100.83 46.96
CA ILE A 151 47.54 100.29 46.57
C ILE A 151 48.68 101.23 47.00
N GLN A 152 48.56 102.55 46.82
CA GLN A 152 49.59 103.50 47.27
C GLN A 152 49.73 103.56 48.80
N GLN A 153 48.61 103.47 49.53
CA GLN A 153 48.62 103.37 51.00
C GLN A 153 49.32 102.08 51.46
N ASP A 154 49.10 100.99 50.75
CA ASP A 154 49.75 99.71 51.01
C ASP A 154 51.28 99.79 50.84
N ILE A 155 51.76 100.42 49.76
CA ILE A 155 53.18 100.67 49.50
C ILE A 155 53.81 101.45 50.66
N ASN A 156 53.16 102.54 51.07
CA ASN A 156 53.62 103.37 52.19
C ASN A 156 53.62 102.60 53.53
N SER A 157 52.79 101.56 53.67
CA SER A 157 52.71 100.71 54.88
C SER A 157 53.76 99.60 54.93
N SER A 158 54.40 99.26 53.80
CA SER A 158 55.36 98.14 53.68
C SER A 158 56.83 98.57 53.56
N GLN A 159 57.14 99.85 53.73
CA GLN A 159 58.53 100.34 53.72
C GLN A 159 59.28 99.88 54.98
N GLY A 160 59.90 98.69 54.92
CA GLY A 160 60.78 98.16 55.98
C GLY A 160 60.78 96.64 56.18
N ASP A 161 60.34 95.84 55.21
CA ASP A 161 60.20 94.37 55.32
C ASP A 161 61.02 93.67 54.21
N ASP A 162 62.35 93.90 54.20
CA ASP A 162 63.28 93.43 53.15
C ASP A 162 63.42 91.89 53.11
N ASP A 163 63.13 91.19 54.20
CA ASP A 163 63.16 89.71 54.31
C ASP A 163 62.11 89.00 53.41
N VAL A 164 61.23 89.76 52.75
CA VAL A 164 60.11 89.24 51.95
C VAL A 164 60.52 88.79 50.56
N ASP A 165 61.47 89.46 49.92
CA ASP A 165 61.86 89.14 48.56
C ASP A 165 62.61 87.79 48.47
N GLU A 166 63.54 87.55 49.41
CA GLU A 166 64.34 86.32 49.52
C GLU A 166 63.46 85.08 49.76
N ALA A 167 62.42 85.19 50.60
CA ALA A 167 61.51 84.08 50.90
C ALA A 167 60.62 83.70 49.71
N ILE A 168 60.23 84.67 48.88
CA ILE A 168 59.45 84.42 47.66
C ILE A 168 60.35 83.80 46.58
N ASP A 169 61.60 84.27 46.45
CA ASP A 169 62.56 83.72 45.50
C ASP A 169 62.95 82.28 45.84
N ALA A 170 63.21 81.96 47.10
CA ALA A 170 63.51 80.59 47.52
C ALA A 170 62.37 79.59 47.17
N VAL A 171 61.11 80.01 47.29
CA VAL A 171 59.94 79.16 46.94
C VAL A 171 59.75 79.06 45.42
N MET A 172 60.02 80.14 44.67
CA MET A 172 59.93 80.14 43.21
C MET A 172 61.06 79.33 42.55
N GLU A 173 62.30 79.46 43.03
CA GLU A 173 63.46 78.69 42.54
C GLU A 173 63.36 77.21 42.88
N ALA A 174 62.97 76.85 44.11
CA ALA A 174 62.78 75.45 44.51
C ALA A 174 61.79 74.73 43.58
N ARG A 175 60.76 75.42 43.08
CA ARG A 175 59.77 74.84 42.17
C ARG A 175 60.22 74.78 40.71
N ASP A 176 61.11 75.69 40.28
CA ASP A 176 61.72 75.60 38.95
C ASP A 176 62.82 74.51 38.91
N ILE A 177 63.48 74.22 40.04
CA ILE A 177 64.36 73.05 40.22
C ILE A 177 63.56 71.74 40.12
N ASP A 178 62.42 71.62 40.80
CA ASP A 178 61.51 70.46 40.68
C ASP A 178 61.16 70.16 39.21
N LEU A 179 60.79 71.21 38.45
CA LEU A 179 60.38 71.07 37.04
C LEU A 179 61.54 70.63 36.15
N LEU A 180 62.74 71.17 36.36
CA LEU A 180 63.95 70.79 35.62
C LEU A 180 64.40 69.36 35.94
N VAL A 181 64.25 68.93 37.21
CA VAL A 181 64.46 67.54 37.64
C VAL A 181 63.41 66.62 37.02
N GLU A 182 62.15 67.04 36.89
CA GLU A 182 61.09 66.27 36.23
C GLU A 182 61.35 66.12 34.72
N GLU A 183 61.82 67.17 34.05
CA GLU A 183 62.23 67.13 32.64
C GLU A 183 63.47 66.24 32.41
N GLN A 184 64.51 66.34 33.24
CA GLN A 184 65.66 65.42 33.17
C GLN A 184 65.25 63.97 33.43
N ASN A 185 64.36 63.72 34.40
CA ASN A 185 63.83 62.38 34.65
C ASN A 185 63.00 61.85 33.46
N ALA A 186 62.24 62.70 32.77
CA ALA A 186 61.54 62.32 31.55
C ALA A 186 62.51 61.98 30.41
N ALA A 187 63.57 62.77 30.22
CA ALA A 187 64.62 62.50 29.23
C ALA A 187 65.38 61.20 29.53
N LEU A 188 65.77 60.96 30.79
CA LEU A 188 66.41 59.72 31.23
C LEU A 188 65.50 58.50 31.07
N ARG A 189 64.20 58.61 31.38
CA ARG A 189 63.21 57.55 31.10
C ARG A 189 63.12 57.24 29.60
N SER A 190 63.09 58.27 28.76
CA SER A 190 63.07 58.10 27.30
C SER A 190 64.31 57.38 26.77
N GLN A 191 65.51 57.73 27.25
CA GLN A 191 66.77 57.04 26.92
C GLN A 191 66.81 55.61 27.45
N LEU A 192 66.27 55.37 28.65
CA LEU A 192 66.17 54.05 29.26
C LEU A 192 65.20 53.14 28.49
N ASP A 193 64.10 53.69 27.96
CA ASP A 193 63.18 52.94 27.10
C ASP A 193 63.75 52.72 25.68
N LEU A 194 64.53 53.66 25.13
CA LEU A 194 65.25 53.45 23.88
C LEU A 194 66.31 52.33 24.01
N THR A 195 67.10 52.34 25.08
CA THR A 195 68.13 51.31 25.33
C THR A 195 67.50 49.96 25.66
N LYS A 196 66.35 49.91 26.36
CA LYS A 196 65.55 48.68 26.50
C LYS A 196 65.07 48.11 25.16
N ARG A 197 64.56 48.96 24.25
CA ARG A 197 64.15 48.52 22.90
C ARG A 197 65.34 47.97 22.12
N GLN A 198 66.47 48.67 22.11
CA GLN A 198 67.70 48.18 21.49
C GLN A 198 68.17 46.85 22.11
N LEU A 199 68.06 46.69 23.43
CA LEU A 199 68.38 45.43 24.11
C LEU A 199 67.42 44.31 23.69
N SER A 200 66.11 44.56 23.56
CA SER A 200 65.17 43.55 23.03
C SER A 200 65.42 43.22 21.56
N ASP A 201 65.84 44.19 20.75
CA ASP A 201 66.22 43.97 19.33
C ASP A 201 67.50 43.12 19.25
N TYR A 202 68.48 43.36 20.13
CA TYR A 202 69.66 42.51 20.23
C TYR A 202 69.34 41.11 20.78
N ILE A 203 68.44 40.98 21.75
CA ILE A 203 68.00 39.68 22.28
C ILE A 203 67.30 38.87 21.19
N THR A 204 66.32 39.45 20.50
CA THR A 204 65.60 38.77 19.39
C THR A 204 66.53 38.44 18.22
N ARG A 205 67.49 39.30 17.89
CA ARG A 205 68.50 38.99 16.89
C ARG A 205 69.47 37.90 17.33
N LEU A 206 69.84 37.86 18.62
CA LEU A 206 70.67 36.79 19.18
C LEU A 206 69.92 35.47 19.24
N ASP A 207 68.65 35.49 19.62
CA ASP A 207 67.74 34.34 19.64
C ASP A 207 67.60 33.76 18.21
N HIS A 208 67.25 34.58 17.22
CA HIS A 208 67.24 34.14 15.81
C HIS A 208 68.60 33.63 15.30
N LEU A 209 69.71 34.22 15.74
CA LEU A 209 71.04 33.75 15.37
C LEU A 209 71.40 32.43 16.08
N GLN A 210 70.94 32.23 17.32
CA GLN A 210 71.04 30.97 18.07
C GLN A 210 70.18 29.90 17.42
N THR A 211 68.90 30.16 17.12
CA THR A 211 68.03 29.24 16.37
C THR A 211 68.67 28.87 15.03
N SER A 212 69.14 29.85 14.26
CA SER A 212 69.81 29.59 12.97
C SER A 212 71.10 28.78 13.12
N HIS A 213 71.89 29.02 14.18
CA HIS A 213 73.06 28.19 14.49
C HIS A 213 72.71 26.79 14.98
N GLU A 214 71.60 26.62 15.69
CA GLU A 214 71.07 25.33 16.13
C GLU A 214 70.48 24.54 14.97
N GLU A 215 69.77 25.19 14.05
CA GLU A 215 69.33 24.64 12.75
C GLU A 215 70.53 24.22 11.90
N LEU A 216 71.50 25.12 11.68
CA LEU A 216 72.74 24.80 10.95
C LEU A 216 73.55 23.69 11.62
N ARG A 217 73.54 23.61 12.96
CA ARG A 217 74.19 22.53 13.71
C ARG A 217 73.42 21.22 13.57
N PHE A 218 72.09 21.26 13.62
CA PHE A 218 71.22 20.11 13.43
C PHE A 218 71.36 19.56 12.01
N ASP A 219 71.32 20.43 11.00
CA ASP A 219 71.55 20.07 9.60
C ASP A 219 72.98 19.57 9.37
N LYS A 220 73.99 20.17 9.99
CA LYS A 220 75.36 19.64 9.95
C LYS A 220 75.44 18.26 10.60
N GLU A 221 74.84 18.06 11.77
CA GLU A 221 74.85 16.78 12.47
C GLU A 221 73.99 15.72 11.75
N LYS A 222 72.92 16.13 11.07
CA LYS A 222 72.14 15.30 10.16
C LYS A 222 72.96 14.91 8.94
N ASN A 223 73.63 15.86 8.28
CA ASN A 223 74.54 15.59 7.16
C ASN A 223 75.74 14.74 7.59
N ASP A 224 76.29 14.93 8.78
CA ASP A 224 77.35 14.10 9.36
C ASP A 224 76.83 12.68 9.66
N ARG A 225 75.59 12.53 10.17
CA ARG A 225 74.92 11.22 10.32
C ARG A 225 74.63 10.57 8.98
N GLU A 226 74.21 11.32 7.96
CA GLU A 226 73.95 10.81 6.60
C GLU A 226 75.27 10.41 5.93
N LEU A 227 76.34 11.19 6.08
CA LEU A 227 77.69 10.84 5.64
C LEU A 227 78.26 9.65 6.40
N GLU A 228 77.99 9.52 7.69
CA GLU A 228 78.39 8.36 8.48
C GLU A 228 77.54 7.13 8.12
N VAL A 229 76.25 7.28 7.82
CA VAL A 229 75.40 6.22 7.25
C VAL A 229 75.87 5.83 5.85
N LEU A 230 76.36 6.76 5.02
CA LEU A 230 76.92 6.46 3.70
C LEU A 230 78.31 5.81 3.78
N ARG A 231 79.17 6.27 4.69
CA ARG A 231 80.47 5.64 4.98
C ARG A 231 80.29 4.26 5.57
N LYS A 232 79.40 4.14 6.55
CA LYS A 232 78.98 2.86 7.12
C LYS A 232 78.32 2.00 6.04
N ALA A 233 77.47 2.51 5.15
CA ALA A 233 76.94 1.74 4.03
C ALA A 233 78.00 1.28 3.01
N THR A 234 79.13 1.98 2.92
CA THR A 234 80.26 1.67 2.04
C THR A 234 81.24 0.68 2.69
N ILE A 235 81.41 0.74 4.01
CA ILE A 235 82.24 -0.17 4.82
C ILE A 235 81.47 -1.45 5.16
N ASP A 236 80.21 -1.29 5.56
CA ASP A 236 79.20 -2.31 5.81
C ASP A 236 78.48 -2.72 4.50
N GLY A 237 79.19 -2.82 3.37
CA GLY A 237 78.64 -3.53 2.20
C GLY A 237 78.16 -4.96 2.57
N ALA A 238 78.74 -5.53 3.62
CA ALA A 238 78.25 -6.72 4.32
C ALA A 238 76.99 -6.47 5.18
N ASN A 239 77.00 -5.55 6.17
CA ASN A 239 75.84 -5.41 7.07
C ASN A 239 74.62 -4.78 6.37
N ASN A 240 74.79 -4.03 5.29
CA ASN A 240 73.70 -3.62 4.41
C ASN A 240 73.09 -4.82 3.67
N ALA A 241 73.92 -5.74 3.17
CA ALA A 241 73.42 -6.98 2.58
C ALA A 241 72.69 -7.84 3.63
N GLU A 242 73.18 -7.88 4.89
CA GLU A 242 72.47 -8.53 6.00
C GLU A 242 71.17 -7.81 6.39
N MET A 243 71.15 -6.47 6.41
CA MET A 243 69.94 -5.69 6.70
C MET A 243 68.89 -5.82 5.59
N ILE A 244 69.30 -5.79 4.32
CA ILE A 244 68.44 -6.07 3.16
C ILE A 244 67.89 -7.48 3.28
N LYS A 245 68.74 -8.48 3.56
CA LYS A 245 68.30 -9.87 3.78
C LYS A 245 67.32 -10.01 4.97
N ASN A 246 67.53 -9.28 6.06
CA ASN A 246 66.60 -9.26 7.19
C ASN A 246 65.27 -8.58 6.84
N LEU A 247 65.28 -7.53 6.02
CA LEU A 247 64.06 -6.90 5.48
C LEU A 247 63.36 -7.81 4.47
N GLU A 248 64.09 -8.55 3.63
CA GLU A 248 63.54 -9.58 2.73
C GLU A 248 62.88 -10.71 3.51
N ILE A 249 63.51 -11.17 4.60
CA ILE A 249 62.91 -12.14 5.54
C ILE A 249 61.66 -11.55 6.19
N GLN A 250 61.71 -10.30 6.70
CA GLN A 250 60.55 -9.66 7.33
C GLN A 250 59.38 -9.45 6.34
N VAL A 251 59.68 -9.10 5.08
CA VAL A 251 58.69 -9.01 4.00
C VAL A 251 58.13 -10.39 3.68
N HIS A 252 58.96 -11.44 3.65
CA HIS A 252 58.51 -12.82 3.46
C HIS A 252 57.59 -13.29 4.59
N ASP A 253 57.96 -13.04 5.86
CA ASP A 253 57.14 -13.33 7.04
C ASP A 253 55.81 -12.57 7.01
N GLN A 254 55.82 -11.30 6.57
CA GLN A 254 54.60 -10.50 6.39
C GLN A 254 53.74 -11.02 5.23
N MET A 255 54.34 -11.46 4.11
CA MET A 255 53.62 -12.08 3.00
C MET A 255 53.01 -13.42 3.42
N GLU A 256 53.70 -14.23 4.23
CA GLU A 256 53.16 -15.48 4.76
C GLU A 256 52.01 -15.20 5.75
N LEU A 257 52.15 -14.18 6.60
CA LEU A 257 51.08 -13.73 7.50
C LEU A 257 49.84 -13.23 6.73
N ILE A 258 50.05 -12.44 5.66
CA ILE A 258 48.97 -12.01 4.76
C ILE A 258 48.31 -13.23 4.11
N ALA A 259 49.08 -14.18 3.56
CA ALA A 259 48.54 -15.39 2.95
C ALA A 259 47.68 -16.23 3.93
N ARG A 260 48.13 -16.39 5.19
CA ARG A 260 47.36 -17.04 6.26
C ARG A 260 46.07 -16.28 6.63
N HIS A 261 46.12 -14.94 6.63
CA HIS A 261 44.93 -14.11 6.88
C HIS A 261 43.95 -14.15 5.71
N GLU A 262 44.42 -14.08 4.46
CA GLU A 262 43.57 -14.25 3.28
C GLU A 262 42.95 -15.65 3.20
N GLU A 263 43.70 -16.71 3.54
CA GLU A 263 43.12 -18.05 3.65
C GLU A 263 42.07 -18.14 4.76
N THR A 264 42.24 -17.37 5.85
CA THR A 264 41.23 -17.26 6.91
C THR A 264 39.98 -16.55 6.41
N ILE A 265 40.13 -15.41 5.72
CA ILE A 265 39.01 -14.69 5.08
C ILE A 265 38.28 -15.61 4.09
N ARG A 266 39.00 -16.33 3.20
CA ARG A 266 38.40 -17.28 2.26
C ARG A 266 37.67 -18.44 2.95
N ARG A 267 38.15 -18.91 4.11
CA ARG A 267 37.45 -19.92 4.93
C ARG A 267 36.18 -19.34 5.56
N ASP A 268 36.27 -18.14 6.12
CA ASP A 268 35.15 -17.47 6.79
C ASP A 268 34.06 -17.06 5.78
N GLU A 269 34.44 -16.64 4.57
CA GLU A 269 33.53 -16.36 3.45
C GLU A 269 32.78 -17.62 2.98
N ARG A 270 33.46 -18.77 2.89
CA ARG A 270 32.81 -20.06 2.58
C ARG A 270 31.83 -20.47 3.68
N ILE A 271 32.23 -20.35 4.95
CA ILE A 271 31.36 -20.67 6.10
C ILE A 271 30.15 -19.72 6.11
N LYS A 272 30.36 -18.42 5.88
CA LYS A 272 29.29 -17.43 5.78
C LYS A 272 28.31 -17.78 4.64
N SER A 273 28.80 -18.10 3.45
CA SER A 273 27.96 -18.51 2.31
C SER A 273 27.15 -19.78 2.61
N GLN A 274 27.77 -20.77 3.27
CA GLN A 274 27.08 -21.98 3.73
C GLN A 274 25.98 -21.67 4.76
N LEU A 275 26.25 -20.81 5.75
CA LEU A 275 25.27 -20.36 6.74
C LEU A 275 24.14 -19.52 6.11
N GLU A 276 24.45 -18.65 5.14
CA GLU A 276 23.43 -17.89 4.40
C GLU A 276 22.52 -18.82 3.59
N ALA A 277 23.09 -19.84 2.93
CA ALA A 277 22.31 -20.87 2.23
C ALA A 277 21.47 -21.75 3.17
N GLU A 278 21.98 -22.06 4.38
CA GLU A 278 21.22 -22.78 5.41
C GLU A 278 20.10 -21.93 5.99
N VAL A 279 20.34 -20.65 6.27
CA VAL A 279 19.31 -19.69 6.70
C VAL A 279 18.21 -19.58 5.65
N LEU A 280 18.55 -19.45 4.36
CA LEU A 280 17.55 -19.43 3.30
C LEU A 280 16.69 -20.71 3.31
N LYS A 281 17.30 -21.89 3.33
CA LYS A 281 16.59 -23.19 3.41
C LYS A 281 15.73 -23.33 4.66
N LEU A 282 16.17 -22.80 5.81
CA LEU A 282 15.39 -22.79 7.04
C LEU A 282 14.22 -21.81 6.95
N THR A 283 14.40 -20.62 6.35
CA THR A 283 13.29 -19.66 6.15
C THR A 283 12.23 -20.18 5.18
N GLU A 284 12.62 -20.95 4.16
CA GLU A 284 11.70 -21.62 3.24
C GLU A 284 10.88 -22.68 3.98
N LYS A 285 11.53 -23.59 4.73
CA LYS A 285 10.85 -24.57 5.59
C LYS A 285 9.95 -23.95 6.65
N CYS A 286 10.30 -22.78 7.19
CA CYS A 286 9.42 -22.05 8.11
C CYS A 286 8.13 -21.59 7.41
N LYS A 287 8.20 -21.10 6.17
CA LYS A 287 7.01 -20.74 5.38
C LYS A 287 6.15 -21.96 5.08
N GLU A 288 6.75 -23.06 4.61
CA GLU A 288 6.05 -24.33 4.39
C GLU A 288 5.34 -24.81 5.67
N ALA A 289 5.99 -24.70 6.83
CA ALA A 289 5.41 -25.07 8.12
C ALA A 289 4.31 -24.10 8.61
N GLU A 290 4.31 -22.84 8.16
CA GLU A 290 3.24 -21.88 8.40
C GLU A 290 2.05 -22.16 7.47
N GLU A 291 2.28 -22.38 6.18
CA GLU A 291 1.23 -22.77 5.22
C GLU A 291 0.54 -24.08 5.62
N LEU A 292 1.29 -25.10 6.04
CA LEU A 292 0.73 -26.35 6.55
C LEU A 292 -0.04 -26.16 7.86
N ARG A 293 0.37 -25.21 8.72
CA ARG A 293 -0.36 -24.86 9.95
C ARG A 293 -1.69 -24.20 9.61
N ASP A 294 -1.69 -23.24 8.68
CA ASP A 294 -2.91 -22.54 8.25
C ASP A 294 -3.90 -23.52 7.61
N GLN A 295 -3.43 -24.38 6.70
CA GLN A 295 -4.23 -25.50 6.18
C GLN A 295 -4.78 -26.40 7.29
N ALA A 296 -3.99 -26.76 8.30
CA ALA A 296 -4.47 -27.56 9.43
C ALA A 296 -5.55 -26.84 10.25
N THR A 297 -5.47 -25.51 10.41
CA THR A 297 -6.54 -24.73 11.06
C THR A 297 -7.81 -24.66 10.21
N GLU A 298 -7.68 -24.50 8.89
CA GLU A 298 -8.83 -24.59 7.99
C GLU A 298 -9.52 -25.96 8.05
N TRP A 299 -8.75 -27.04 7.99
CA TRP A 299 -9.29 -28.41 8.09
C TRP A 299 -9.96 -28.65 9.43
N LYS A 300 -9.41 -28.10 10.52
CA LYS A 300 -10.04 -28.13 11.84
C LYS A 300 -11.38 -27.40 11.85
N HIS A 301 -11.47 -26.19 11.30
CA HIS A 301 -12.74 -25.46 11.22
C HIS A 301 -13.76 -26.14 10.28
N LYS A 302 -13.31 -26.69 9.15
CA LYS A 302 -14.16 -27.52 8.25
C LYS A 302 -14.68 -28.76 8.99
N ALA A 303 -13.87 -29.40 9.83
CA ALA A 303 -14.28 -30.52 10.66
C ALA A 303 -15.28 -30.11 11.75
N GLU A 304 -15.04 -29.00 12.48
CA GLU A 304 -15.97 -28.45 13.46
C GLU A 304 -17.34 -28.10 12.84
N ASP A 305 -17.37 -27.59 11.61
CA ASP A 305 -18.62 -27.31 10.89
C ASP A 305 -19.33 -28.57 10.37
N LEU A 306 -18.58 -29.60 9.97
CA LEU A 306 -19.14 -30.92 9.67
C LEU A 306 -19.68 -31.59 10.94
N GLU A 307 -19.03 -31.44 12.09
CA GLU A 307 -19.51 -31.92 13.38
C GLU A 307 -20.81 -31.21 13.80
N LYS A 308 -20.90 -29.88 13.66
CA LYS A 308 -22.14 -29.13 13.86
C LYS A 308 -23.27 -29.65 12.95
N LYS A 309 -22.97 -29.88 11.66
CA LYS A 309 -23.94 -30.44 10.70
C LYS A 309 -24.38 -31.85 11.08
N ALA A 310 -23.45 -32.74 11.45
CA ALA A 310 -23.74 -34.08 11.94
C ALA A 310 -24.61 -34.04 13.20
N ASN A 311 -24.30 -33.18 14.17
CA ASN A 311 -25.11 -32.96 15.37
C ASN A 311 -26.52 -32.45 15.05
N THR A 312 -26.70 -31.61 14.02
CA THR A 312 -28.06 -31.24 13.56
C THR A 312 -28.78 -32.39 12.87
N ALA A 313 -28.08 -33.19 12.05
CA ALA A 313 -28.64 -34.36 11.39
C ALA A 313 -29.08 -35.44 12.40
N GLU A 314 -28.29 -35.70 13.43
CA GLU A 314 -28.62 -36.65 14.50
C GLU A 314 -29.83 -36.14 15.32
N ARG A 315 -29.96 -34.83 15.57
CA ARG A 315 -31.19 -34.25 16.16
C ARG A 315 -32.42 -34.42 15.26
N TYR A 316 -32.29 -34.28 13.94
CA TYR A 316 -33.39 -34.54 13.01
C TYR A 316 -33.77 -36.02 12.96
N LYS A 317 -32.78 -36.92 12.96
CA LYS A 317 -32.97 -38.38 13.05
C LYS A 317 -33.66 -38.76 14.35
N GLN A 318 -33.18 -38.29 15.51
CA GLN A 318 -33.82 -38.53 16.81
C GLN A 318 -35.26 -38.00 16.84
N LYS A 319 -35.53 -36.85 16.19
CA LYS A 319 -36.89 -36.35 16.04
C LYS A 319 -37.75 -37.25 15.15
N LEU A 320 -37.21 -37.76 14.04
CA LEU A 320 -37.89 -38.71 13.15
C LEU A 320 -38.21 -40.04 13.88
N GLU A 321 -37.25 -40.58 14.62
CA GLU A 321 -37.40 -41.77 15.47
C GLU A 321 -38.46 -41.53 16.55
N SER A 322 -38.45 -40.37 17.21
CA SER A 322 -39.48 -40.00 18.17
C SER A 322 -40.88 -39.92 17.55
N GLN A 323 -40.98 -39.62 16.25
CA GLN A 323 -42.25 -39.58 15.49
C GLN A 323 -42.62 -40.94 14.87
N GLN A 324 -41.79 -41.97 14.96
CA GLN A 324 -42.05 -43.28 14.33
C GLN A 324 -43.31 -43.97 14.88
N HIS A 325 -43.68 -43.70 16.15
CA HIS A 325 -44.92 -44.22 16.72
C HIS A 325 -46.17 -43.67 16.02
N LEU A 326 -46.18 -42.37 15.67
CA LEU A 326 -47.27 -41.74 14.92
C LEU A 326 -47.41 -42.34 13.52
N VAL A 327 -46.29 -42.67 12.87
CA VAL A 327 -46.34 -43.34 11.55
C VAL A 327 -46.98 -44.73 11.66
N LYS A 328 -46.66 -45.49 12.71
CA LYS A 328 -47.29 -46.79 12.99
C LYS A 328 -48.77 -46.64 13.33
N GLU A 329 -49.14 -45.63 14.12
CA GLU A 329 -50.53 -45.32 14.46
C GLU A 329 -51.35 -44.94 13.21
N VAL A 330 -50.81 -44.09 12.33
CA VAL A 330 -51.44 -43.76 11.04
C VAL A 330 -51.59 -44.99 10.14
N GLN A 331 -50.61 -45.91 10.12
CA GLN A 331 -50.73 -47.17 9.39
C GLN A 331 -51.82 -48.07 9.99
N ASN A 332 -51.88 -48.22 11.31
CA ASN A 332 -52.92 -48.99 11.98
C ASN A 332 -54.32 -48.41 11.69
N LEU A 333 -54.50 -47.09 11.79
CA LEU A 333 -55.75 -46.41 11.45
C LEU A 333 -56.12 -46.55 9.96
N GLN A 334 -55.13 -46.67 9.07
CA GLN A 334 -55.39 -46.98 7.66
C GLN A 334 -55.87 -48.43 7.48
N TYR A 335 -55.27 -49.40 8.17
CA TYR A 335 -55.72 -50.80 8.17
C TYR A 335 -57.14 -50.93 8.75
N GLU A 336 -57.41 -50.35 9.92
CA GLU A 336 -58.74 -50.33 10.54
C GLU A 336 -59.77 -49.67 9.61
N LYS A 337 -59.41 -48.56 8.95
CA LYS A 337 -60.27 -47.93 7.94
C LYS A 337 -60.57 -48.87 6.77
N THR A 338 -59.56 -49.54 6.20
CA THR A 338 -59.79 -50.48 5.09
C THR A 338 -60.64 -51.67 5.52
N GLU A 339 -60.41 -52.22 6.72
CA GLU A 339 -61.19 -53.32 7.27
C GLU A 339 -62.66 -52.91 7.48
N LEU A 340 -62.91 -51.73 8.05
CA LEU A 340 -64.27 -51.18 8.19
C LEU A 340 -64.92 -50.90 6.82
N GLN A 341 -64.16 -50.47 5.82
CA GLN A 341 -64.69 -50.29 4.46
C GLN A 341 -65.08 -51.63 3.81
N ASP A 342 -64.29 -52.68 4.00
CA ASP A 342 -64.61 -54.03 3.52
C ASP A 342 -65.80 -54.64 4.28
N GLN A 343 -65.88 -54.44 5.60
CA GLN A 343 -67.04 -54.83 6.41
C GLN A 343 -68.33 -54.13 5.93
N ILE A 344 -68.27 -52.81 5.65
CA ILE A 344 -69.40 -52.06 5.07
C ILE A 344 -69.78 -52.63 3.69
N LYS A 345 -68.80 -52.97 2.85
CA LYS A 345 -69.05 -53.57 1.53
C LYS A 345 -69.77 -54.92 1.64
N ILE A 346 -69.33 -55.80 2.55
CA ILE A 346 -69.97 -57.10 2.81
C ILE A 346 -71.42 -56.90 3.30
N LEU A 347 -71.64 -55.97 4.23
CA LEU A 347 -72.99 -55.65 4.72
C LEU A 347 -73.91 -55.09 3.63
N LEU A 348 -73.38 -54.30 2.70
CA LEU A 348 -74.13 -53.83 1.52
C LEU A 348 -74.44 -54.97 0.55
N GLU A 349 -73.50 -55.86 0.27
CA GLU A 349 -73.74 -57.05 -0.57
C GLU A 349 -74.79 -57.99 0.05
N ASP A 350 -74.79 -58.15 1.38
CA ASP A 350 -75.81 -58.90 2.11
C ASP A 350 -77.17 -58.21 2.14
N GLN A 351 -77.20 -56.88 2.28
CA GLN A 351 -78.44 -56.11 2.13
C GLN A 351 -79.02 -56.29 0.73
N ASP A 352 -78.19 -56.15 -0.31
CA ASP A 352 -78.57 -56.34 -1.71
C ASP A 352 -79.12 -57.76 -1.95
N ARG A 353 -78.42 -58.79 -1.46
CA ARG A 353 -78.87 -60.18 -1.48
C ARG A 353 -80.23 -60.32 -0.79
N GLY A 354 -80.40 -59.71 0.39
CA GLY A 354 -81.67 -59.67 1.13
C GLY A 354 -82.80 -58.93 0.38
N THR A 355 -82.50 -57.88 -0.40
CA THR A 355 -83.53 -57.25 -1.26
C THR A 355 -83.91 -58.13 -2.45
N ARG A 356 -82.97 -58.91 -3.00
CA ARG A 356 -83.24 -59.87 -4.08
C ARG A 356 -84.08 -61.05 -3.58
N THR A 357 -83.78 -61.60 -2.40
CA THR A 357 -84.61 -62.66 -1.81
C THR A 357 -86.00 -62.15 -1.47
N ARG A 358 -86.14 -60.94 -0.87
CA ARG A 358 -87.46 -60.33 -0.62
C ARG A 358 -88.27 -60.13 -1.90
N LYS A 359 -87.65 -59.67 -3.00
CA LYS A 359 -88.35 -59.56 -4.30
C LYS A 359 -88.84 -60.91 -4.82
N ALA A 360 -88.02 -61.96 -4.69
CA ALA A 360 -88.42 -63.32 -5.05
C ALA A 360 -89.53 -63.87 -4.12
N GLU A 361 -89.49 -63.55 -2.83
CA GLU A 361 -90.56 -63.86 -1.87
C GLU A 361 -91.87 -63.12 -2.22
N ASP A 362 -91.80 -61.84 -2.60
CA ASP A 362 -92.94 -61.05 -3.07
C ASP A 362 -93.53 -61.60 -4.37
N GLU A 363 -92.69 -62.03 -5.31
CA GLU A 363 -93.10 -62.68 -6.58
C GLU A 363 -93.73 -64.05 -6.34
N LEU A 364 -93.14 -64.90 -5.50
CA LEU A 364 -93.73 -66.17 -5.09
C LEU A 364 -95.07 -65.96 -4.36
N THR A 365 -95.16 -64.96 -3.48
CA THR A 365 -96.40 -64.60 -2.80
C THR A 365 -97.48 -64.15 -3.78
N LYS A 366 -97.13 -63.34 -4.79
CA LYS A 366 -98.05 -62.99 -5.89
C LYS A 366 -98.50 -64.23 -6.65
N MET A 367 -97.59 -65.12 -7.05
CA MET A 367 -97.94 -66.36 -7.75
C MET A 367 -98.84 -67.27 -6.91
N ILE A 368 -98.60 -67.38 -5.59
CA ILE A 368 -99.47 -68.10 -4.66
C ILE A 368 -100.86 -67.47 -4.64
N THR A 369 -100.97 -66.16 -4.35
CA THR A 369 -102.30 -65.49 -4.29
C THR A 369 -103.06 -65.55 -5.62
N GLN A 370 -102.37 -65.48 -6.76
CA GLN A 370 -102.96 -65.71 -8.09
C GLN A 370 -103.44 -67.15 -8.26
N SER A 371 -102.65 -68.15 -7.86
CA SER A 371 -103.06 -69.56 -7.92
C SER A 371 -104.24 -69.88 -6.98
N GLU A 372 -104.28 -69.24 -5.80
CA GLU A 372 -105.40 -69.33 -4.86
C GLU A 372 -106.66 -68.68 -5.42
N GLN A 373 -106.54 -67.54 -6.10
CA GLN A 373 -107.63 -66.89 -6.81
C GLN A 373 -108.15 -67.77 -7.95
N HIS A 374 -107.27 -68.30 -8.80
CA HIS A 374 -107.66 -69.25 -9.85
C HIS A 374 -108.35 -70.50 -9.28
N LEU A 375 -107.85 -71.07 -8.17
CA LEU A 375 -108.51 -72.18 -7.48
C LEU A 375 -109.87 -71.79 -6.90
N TRP A 376 -110.07 -70.54 -6.48
CA TRP A 376 -111.37 -70.03 -6.03
C TRP A 376 -112.33 -69.84 -7.20
N ASP A 377 -111.87 -69.29 -8.33
CA ASP A 377 -112.65 -69.13 -9.55
C ASP A 377 -113.07 -70.49 -10.13
N GLU A 378 -112.15 -71.46 -10.23
CA GLU A 378 -112.43 -72.85 -10.63
C GLU A 378 -113.42 -73.55 -9.68
N ARG A 379 -113.29 -73.34 -8.36
CA ARG A 379 -114.29 -73.84 -7.38
C ARG A 379 -115.65 -73.17 -7.58
N SER A 380 -115.68 -71.89 -7.92
CA SER A 380 -116.90 -71.13 -8.20
C SER A 380 -117.58 -71.63 -9.49
N GLN A 381 -116.82 -71.81 -10.58
CA GLN A 381 -117.28 -72.40 -11.83
C GLN A 381 -117.77 -73.83 -11.64
N LYS A 382 -117.02 -74.68 -10.93
CA LYS A 382 -117.47 -76.03 -10.55
C LYS A 382 -118.79 -75.99 -9.78
N ASN A 383 -118.92 -75.10 -8.80
CA ASN A 383 -120.16 -74.93 -8.03
C ASN A 383 -121.32 -74.42 -8.91
N GLN A 384 -121.05 -73.64 -9.95
CA GLN A 384 -122.06 -73.21 -10.91
C GLN A 384 -122.49 -74.37 -11.83
N LEU A 385 -121.53 -75.08 -12.43
CA LEU A 385 -121.80 -76.28 -13.23
C LEU A 385 -122.54 -77.36 -12.43
N MET A 386 -122.25 -77.53 -11.14
CA MET A 386 -123.00 -78.44 -10.25
C MET A 386 -124.47 -78.01 -10.10
N LYS A 387 -124.79 -76.71 -10.06
CA LYS A 387 -126.18 -76.21 -10.06
C LYS A 387 -126.83 -76.41 -11.42
N ASP A 388 -126.11 -76.15 -12.51
CA ASP A 388 -126.63 -76.28 -13.87
C ASP A 388 -126.92 -77.75 -14.20
N ILE A 389 -126.05 -78.68 -13.75
CA ILE A 389 -126.30 -80.13 -13.80
C ILE A 389 -127.55 -80.48 -12.98
N ALA A 390 -127.67 -80.00 -11.73
CA ALA A 390 -128.87 -80.26 -10.92
C ALA A 390 -130.16 -79.73 -11.58
N ALA A 391 -130.11 -78.54 -12.19
CA ALA A 391 -131.24 -77.96 -12.93
C ALA A 391 -131.58 -78.75 -14.20
N LEU A 392 -130.58 -79.30 -14.91
CA LEU A 392 -130.78 -80.21 -16.05
C LEU A 392 -131.30 -81.58 -15.61
N GLU A 393 -130.87 -82.09 -14.44
CA GLU A 393 -131.42 -83.31 -13.84
C GLU A 393 -132.88 -83.12 -13.43
N ASP A 394 -133.24 -81.98 -12.81
CA ASP A 394 -134.62 -81.60 -12.52
C ASP A 394 -135.46 -81.45 -13.80
N GLU A 395 -134.91 -80.87 -14.87
CA GLU A 395 -135.58 -80.75 -16.16
C GLU A 395 -135.76 -82.13 -16.83
N VAL A 396 -134.77 -83.03 -16.73
CA VAL A 396 -134.90 -84.43 -17.18
C VAL A 396 -135.94 -85.19 -16.36
N ILE A 397 -136.03 -84.94 -15.04
CA ILE A 397 -137.09 -85.49 -14.18
C ILE A 397 -138.45 -84.94 -14.61
N ARG A 398 -138.57 -83.64 -14.88
CA ARG A 398 -139.80 -82.99 -15.37
C ARG A 398 -140.22 -83.52 -16.74
N LEU A 399 -139.28 -83.69 -17.67
CA LEU A 399 -139.53 -84.26 -18.99
C LEU A 399 -139.88 -85.75 -18.91
N ARG A 400 -139.25 -86.53 -18.03
CA ARG A 400 -139.66 -87.93 -17.76
C ARG A 400 -141.03 -88.03 -17.09
N ALA A 401 -141.36 -87.11 -16.18
CA ALA A 401 -142.69 -87.06 -15.57
C ALA A 401 -143.76 -86.69 -16.60
N ARG A 402 -143.46 -85.74 -17.50
CA ARG A 402 -144.30 -85.43 -18.66
C ARG A 402 -144.41 -86.63 -19.60
N GLN A 403 -143.31 -87.26 -19.98
CA GLN A 403 -143.32 -88.46 -20.83
C GLN A 403 -144.13 -89.59 -20.18
N SER A 404 -144.01 -89.81 -18.88
CA SER A 404 -144.82 -90.80 -18.14
C SER A 404 -146.31 -90.44 -18.14
N HIS A 405 -146.65 -89.16 -18.00
CA HIS A 405 -148.04 -88.69 -18.15
C HIS A 405 -148.55 -88.88 -19.58
N ASP A 406 -147.77 -88.48 -20.59
CA ASP A 406 -148.08 -88.65 -22.01
C ASP A 406 -148.18 -90.14 -22.39
N GLU A 407 -147.32 -91.02 -21.85
CA GLU A 407 -147.37 -92.49 -22.03
C GLU A 407 -148.60 -93.12 -21.36
N ASN A 408 -149.02 -92.62 -20.19
CA ASN A 408 -150.23 -93.10 -19.54
C ASN A 408 -151.48 -92.59 -20.27
N PHE A 409 -151.47 -91.35 -20.78
CA PHE A 409 -152.51 -90.83 -21.67
C PHE A 409 -152.59 -91.60 -23.00
N ILE A 410 -151.44 -92.01 -23.55
CA ILE A 410 -151.37 -92.90 -24.72
C ILE A 410 -151.92 -94.29 -24.38
N LYS A 411 -151.68 -94.84 -23.18
CA LYS A 411 -152.28 -96.11 -22.73
C LYS A 411 -153.79 -95.99 -22.57
N ASP A 412 -154.28 -94.93 -21.93
CA ASP A 412 -155.72 -94.65 -21.80
C ASP A 412 -156.39 -94.51 -23.18
N LEU A 413 -155.70 -93.91 -24.16
CA LEU A 413 -156.16 -93.86 -25.56
C LEU A 413 -156.04 -95.20 -26.29
N GLN A 414 -155.04 -96.03 -25.99
CA GLN A 414 -154.88 -97.38 -26.56
C GLN A 414 -155.91 -98.37 -26.01
N GLU A 415 -156.31 -98.25 -24.74
CA GLU A 415 -157.42 -99.00 -24.13
C GLU A 415 -158.78 -98.59 -24.75
N GLN A 416 -158.88 -97.38 -25.31
CA GLN A 416 -160.02 -96.95 -26.14
C GLN A 416 -159.89 -97.33 -27.64
N LEU A 417 -158.78 -97.95 -28.06
CA LEU A 417 -158.47 -98.29 -29.46
C LEU A 417 -158.19 -99.78 -29.72
N GLU A 418 -158.56 -100.68 -28.80
CA GLU A 418 -158.78 -102.10 -29.14
C GLU A 418 -159.95 -102.29 -30.13
N SER A 419 -160.66 -101.23 -30.49
CA SER A 419 -161.45 -101.13 -31.73
C SER A 419 -160.75 -100.32 -32.84
N GLY A 420 -159.75 -100.95 -33.48
CA GLY A 420 -159.50 -100.77 -34.93
C GLY A 420 -158.40 -99.79 -35.40
N GLY A 421 -157.34 -100.36 -35.99
CA GLY A 421 -157.03 -100.07 -37.41
C GLY A 421 -155.79 -99.25 -37.81
N ALA A 422 -154.85 -99.95 -38.46
CA ALA A 422 -154.15 -99.57 -39.71
C ALA A 422 -152.86 -98.69 -39.75
N ALA A 423 -151.86 -99.26 -40.45
CA ALA A 423 -151.04 -98.69 -41.54
C ALA A 423 -149.86 -97.69 -41.32
N GLN A 424 -148.64 -98.22 -41.51
CA GLN A 424 -147.58 -97.82 -42.48
C GLN A 424 -146.89 -96.42 -42.52
N SER A 425 -145.54 -96.46 -42.39
CA SER A 425 -144.50 -95.96 -43.33
C SER A 425 -143.78 -94.58 -43.19
N ALA A 426 -142.50 -94.62 -43.63
CA ALA A 426 -141.67 -93.58 -44.29
C ALA A 426 -140.62 -92.73 -43.49
N GLU A 427 -139.59 -92.27 -44.25
CA GLU A 427 -138.29 -91.67 -43.87
C GLU A 427 -138.28 -90.10 -43.81
N PRO A 428 -137.27 -89.31 -44.30
CA PRO A 428 -135.98 -88.92 -43.68
C PRO A 428 -135.64 -87.38 -43.65
N GLY A 429 -134.55 -86.98 -42.98
CA GLY A 429 -133.51 -86.09 -43.57
C GLY A 429 -133.46 -84.55 -43.29
N ALA A 430 -132.34 -83.94 -43.75
CA ALA A 430 -131.96 -82.49 -43.86
C ALA A 430 -131.45 -81.76 -42.57
N LEU A 431 -130.19 -81.29 -42.46
CA LEU A 431 -129.45 -80.14 -43.10
C LEU A 431 -129.78 -78.75 -42.47
N GLY A 432 -128.86 -77.78 -42.27
CA GLY A 432 -127.40 -77.68 -42.44
C GLY A 432 -126.90 -76.20 -42.57
N VAL A 433 -125.57 -75.95 -42.64
CA VAL A 433 -124.87 -74.74 -43.20
C VAL A 433 -124.94 -73.44 -42.32
N ALA A 434 -123.84 -72.84 -41.78
CA ALA A 434 -122.66 -72.11 -42.34
C ALA A 434 -123.00 -70.74 -43.00
N GLY A 435 -122.15 -69.68 -43.01
CA GLY A 435 -120.83 -69.38 -42.42
C GLY A 435 -120.72 -67.84 -42.19
N ASN A 436 -119.69 -67.05 -42.57
CA ASN A 436 -118.32 -67.29 -43.07
C ASN A 436 -117.51 -65.95 -43.14
N LEU A 437 -116.19 -66.01 -43.42
CA LEU A 437 -115.28 -65.04 -44.11
C LEU A 437 -114.30 -64.13 -43.31
N GLU A 438 -113.02 -64.28 -43.71
CA GLU A 438 -111.99 -63.27 -44.06
C GLU A 438 -111.40 -62.33 -42.99
N ASP A 439 -110.07 -62.13 -42.89
CA ASP A 439 -108.97 -61.90 -43.86
C ASP A 439 -108.71 -60.40 -44.13
N GLU A 440 -108.13 -59.73 -43.13
CA GLU A 440 -107.29 -58.51 -43.21
C GLU A 440 -106.56 -58.45 -41.84
N LEU A 441 -105.27 -58.77 -41.70
CA LEU A 441 -104.11 -57.98 -42.15
C LEU A 441 -104.22 -56.53 -41.59
N ASN A 442 -103.57 -56.15 -40.50
CA ASN A 442 -102.11 -56.08 -40.37
C ASN A 442 -101.61 -55.73 -38.93
N ASP A 443 -100.30 -55.86 -38.75
CA ASP A 443 -99.39 -55.16 -37.81
C ASP A 443 -99.29 -55.50 -36.29
N ALA A 444 -98.02 -55.67 -35.91
CA ALA A 444 -97.38 -55.48 -34.60
C ALA A 444 -97.35 -56.64 -33.57
N ALA A 445 -96.69 -57.77 -33.91
CA ALA A 445 -96.31 -58.79 -32.92
C ALA A 445 -95.07 -59.66 -33.27
N THR A 446 -93.89 -59.10 -33.59
CA THR A 446 -92.61 -59.83 -33.42
C THR A 446 -91.38 -58.90 -33.30
N GLU A 447 -90.94 -58.60 -32.08
CA GLU A 447 -89.55 -58.20 -31.78
C GLU A 447 -88.94 -59.25 -30.84
N ASP A 448 -88.15 -60.18 -31.38
CA ASP A 448 -86.82 -60.56 -30.86
C ASP A 448 -86.19 -61.67 -31.70
N GLY A 449 -84.85 -61.69 -31.81
CA GLY A 449 -84.10 -62.83 -32.34
C GLY A 449 -83.57 -62.70 -33.78
N GLN A 450 -82.53 -61.87 -33.97
CA GLN A 450 -81.77 -61.80 -35.22
C GLN A 450 -80.25 -61.87 -34.97
N PRO A 451 -79.55 -62.90 -35.47
CA PRO A 451 -78.12 -62.86 -35.73
C PRO A 451 -77.85 -62.88 -37.24
N SER A 452 -77.83 -61.70 -37.86
CA SER A 452 -77.49 -61.56 -39.28
C SER A 452 -75.98 -61.59 -39.53
N GLN A 453 -75.59 -62.16 -40.68
CA GLN A 453 -74.21 -62.44 -41.06
C GLN A 453 -73.35 -61.16 -41.18
N VAL A 454 -72.14 -61.20 -40.58
CA VAL A 454 -71.14 -60.13 -40.69
C VAL A 454 -70.35 -60.27 -42.00
N ASN A 455 -70.27 -59.17 -42.76
CA ASN A 455 -69.51 -59.06 -44.01
C ASN A 455 -67.99 -58.88 -43.74
N LEU A 456 -67.37 -59.95 -43.21
CA LEU A 456 -65.96 -59.99 -42.80
C LEU A 456 -64.91 -59.55 -43.85
N PRO A 457 -65.10 -59.71 -45.19
CA PRO A 457 -64.08 -59.30 -46.17
C PRO A 457 -63.88 -57.78 -46.31
N LEU A 458 -64.95 -56.99 -46.13
CA LEU A 458 -64.92 -55.53 -46.34
C LEU A 458 -64.21 -54.81 -45.18
N GLU A 459 -64.40 -55.29 -43.95
CA GLU A 459 -63.72 -54.78 -42.76
C GLU A 459 -62.22 -55.12 -42.77
N LEU A 460 -61.87 -56.34 -43.20
CA LEU A 460 -60.47 -56.76 -43.40
C LEU A 460 -59.74 -55.93 -44.47
N SER A 461 -60.43 -55.53 -45.54
CA SER A 461 -59.87 -54.66 -46.58
C SER A 461 -59.65 -53.23 -46.07
N ARG A 462 -60.62 -52.69 -45.31
CA ARG A 462 -60.52 -51.37 -44.66
C ARG A 462 -59.38 -51.32 -43.63
N LEU A 463 -59.28 -52.30 -42.74
CA LEU A 463 -58.23 -52.37 -41.70
C LEU A 463 -56.83 -52.63 -42.28
N LYS A 464 -56.71 -53.25 -43.47
CA LYS A 464 -55.45 -53.33 -44.22
C LYS A 464 -55.03 -51.98 -44.81
N ALA A 465 -55.95 -51.28 -45.47
CA ALA A 465 -55.67 -49.94 -46.01
C ALA A 465 -55.29 -48.94 -44.90
N GLU A 466 -55.92 -49.05 -43.73
CA GLU A 466 -55.60 -48.26 -42.54
C GLU A 466 -54.21 -48.61 -41.94
N ASN A 467 -53.83 -49.90 -41.93
CA ASN A 467 -52.48 -50.33 -41.52
C ASN A 467 -51.37 -49.82 -42.46
N ASP A 468 -51.59 -49.88 -43.78
CA ASP A 468 -50.60 -49.42 -44.76
C ASP A 468 -50.44 -47.88 -44.71
N LEU A 469 -51.53 -47.14 -44.46
CA LEU A 469 -51.49 -45.69 -44.24
C LEU A 469 -50.72 -45.32 -42.95
N LEU A 470 -50.90 -46.07 -41.87
CA LEU A 470 -50.16 -45.87 -40.62
C LEU A 470 -48.67 -46.23 -40.78
N ARG A 471 -48.35 -47.27 -41.59
CA ARG A 471 -46.97 -47.62 -41.94
C ARG A 471 -46.28 -46.57 -42.81
N SER A 472 -46.97 -45.95 -43.76
CA SER A 472 -46.40 -44.86 -44.58
C SER A 472 -46.22 -43.56 -43.78
N THR A 473 -47.14 -43.26 -42.87
CA THR A 473 -47.18 -41.96 -42.15
C THR A 473 -46.16 -41.90 -41.00
N VAL A 474 -45.81 -43.02 -40.37
CA VAL A 474 -44.81 -43.08 -39.28
C VAL A 474 -43.37 -43.21 -39.80
N GLY A 475 -43.17 -43.56 -41.09
CA GLY A 475 -41.84 -43.78 -41.68
C GLY A 475 -41.17 -42.57 -42.37
N SER A 476 -41.85 -41.42 -42.46
CA SER A 476 -41.46 -40.33 -43.38
C SER A 476 -41.37 -38.93 -42.75
N GLY A 477 -40.73 -38.82 -41.57
CA GLY A 477 -40.31 -37.55 -40.98
C GLY A 477 -38.78 -37.46 -40.83
N ASP A 478 -38.17 -36.43 -41.42
CA ASP A 478 -36.85 -35.84 -41.10
C ASP A 478 -35.61 -36.72 -40.81
N THR A 479 -35.52 -37.93 -41.37
CA THR A 479 -34.24 -38.67 -41.37
C THR A 479 -33.26 -38.23 -42.48
N ALA A 480 -33.72 -37.47 -43.48
CA ALA A 480 -32.89 -36.99 -44.60
C ALA A 480 -31.83 -35.93 -44.23
N PRO A 481 -32.10 -34.87 -43.43
CA PRO A 481 -31.06 -33.95 -42.99
C PRO A 481 -30.05 -34.63 -42.06
N LEU A 482 -30.52 -35.38 -41.06
CA LEU A 482 -29.67 -36.12 -40.12
C LEU A 482 -28.75 -37.14 -40.82
N ARG A 483 -29.18 -37.78 -41.91
CA ARG A 483 -28.32 -38.64 -42.73
C ARG A 483 -27.23 -37.86 -43.48
N ARG A 484 -27.54 -36.68 -44.01
CA ARG A 484 -26.53 -35.82 -44.66
C ARG A 484 -25.51 -35.32 -43.65
N GLU A 485 -25.97 -34.89 -42.48
CA GLU A 485 -25.12 -34.41 -41.39
C GLU A 485 -24.23 -35.54 -40.85
N LEU A 486 -24.77 -36.75 -40.66
CA LEU A 486 -24.00 -37.95 -40.30
C LEU A 486 -22.97 -38.34 -41.37
N ASP A 487 -23.30 -38.22 -42.65
CA ASP A 487 -22.35 -38.53 -43.74
C ASP A 487 -21.28 -37.43 -43.91
N GLU A 488 -21.60 -36.18 -43.57
CA GLU A 488 -20.62 -35.09 -43.54
C GLU A 488 -19.67 -35.19 -42.33
N GLU A 489 -20.20 -35.48 -41.14
CA GLU A 489 -19.44 -35.86 -39.95
C GLU A 489 -18.53 -37.08 -40.17
N LYS A 490 -18.94 -38.04 -41.01
CA LYS A 490 -18.08 -39.16 -41.44
C LYS A 490 -16.98 -38.71 -42.40
N ARG A 491 -17.25 -37.78 -43.34
CA ARG A 491 -16.20 -37.22 -44.21
C ARG A 491 -15.19 -36.42 -43.41
N GLN A 492 -15.63 -35.61 -42.44
CA GLN A 492 -14.76 -34.85 -41.57
C GLN A 492 -13.93 -35.77 -40.67
N ARG A 493 -14.51 -36.81 -40.05
CA ARG A 493 -13.74 -37.85 -39.34
C ARG A 493 -12.75 -38.58 -40.25
N ALA A 494 -13.13 -38.95 -41.47
CA ALA A 494 -12.23 -39.61 -42.41
C ALA A 494 -11.07 -38.68 -42.84
N HIS A 495 -11.32 -37.38 -43.01
CA HIS A 495 -10.28 -36.39 -43.30
C HIS A 495 -9.35 -36.17 -42.11
N LEU A 496 -9.88 -36.09 -40.88
CA LEU A 496 -9.07 -35.96 -39.66
C LEU A 496 -8.25 -37.24 -39.41
N GLN A 497 -8.84 -38.42 -39.62
CA GLN A 497 -8.13 -39.70 -39.51
C GLN A 497 -7.05 -39.83 -40.59
N LYS A 498 -7.30 -39.37 -41.83
CA LYS A 498 -6.26 -39.31 -42.86
C LYS A 498 -5.15 -38.34 -42.46
N ASN A 499 -5.47 -37.13 -42.01
CA ASN A 499 -4.46 -36.17 -41.55
C ASN A 499 -3.64 -36.73 -40.38
N TYR A 500 -4.28 -37.43 -39.44
CA TYR A 500 -3.60 -38.11 -38.33
C TYR A 500 -2.65 -39.20 -38.84
N ASN A 501 -3.10 -40.04 -39.78
CA ASN A 501 -2.24 -41.07 -40.39
C ASN A 501 -1.08 -40.44 -41.17
N ASP A 502 -1.32 -39.40 -41.98
CA ASP A 502 -0.29 -38.68 -42.75
C ASP A 502 0.73 -37.98 -41.81
N ILE A 503 0.31 -37.53 -40.62
CA ILE A 503 1.20 -36.98 -39.58
C ILE A 503 1.98 -38.11 -38.89
N PHE A 504 1.32 -39.23 -38.55
CA PHE A 504 1.93 -40.38 -37.90
C PHE A 504 2.99 -41.05 -38.80
N GLU A 505 2.69 -41.23 -40.09
CA GLU A 505 3.63 -41.76 -41.09
C GLU A 505 4.85 -40.85 -41.24
N LYS A 506 4.64 -39.52 -41.30
CA LYS A 506 5.76 -38.56 -41.27
C LYS A 506 6.58 -38.67 -40.00
N HIS A 507 5.93 -38.81 -38.84
CA HIS A 507 6.63 -38.95 -37.55
C HIS A 507 7.44 -40.25 -37.48
N ALA A 508 6.89 -41.36 -37.96
CA ALA A 508 7.59 -42.65 -38.05
C ALA A 508 8.80 -42.56 -38.99
N VAL A 509 8.64 -41.98 -40.19
CA VAL A 509 9.75 -41.78 -41.13
C VAL A 509 10.83 -40.85 -40.56
N LEU A 510 10.45 -39.80 -39.80
CA LEU A 510 11.41 -38.93 -39.11
C LEU A 510 12.14 -39.65 -37.97
N HIS A 511 11.45 -40.57 -37.28
CA HIS A 511 12.02 -41.40 -36.23
C HIS A 511 13.01 -42.43 -36.81
N ASP A 512 12.65 -43.14 -37.87
CA ASP A 512 13.53 -44.05 -38.61
C ASP A 512 14.76 -43.31 -39.18
N GLN A 513 14.58 -42.06 -39.65
CA GLN A 513 15.70 -41.21 -40.08
C GLN A 513 16.59 -40.78 -38.91
N MET A 514 16.02 -40.47 -37.74
CA MET A 514 16.81 -40.24 -36.52
C MET A 514 17.58 -41.50 -36.10
N GLU A 515 16.96 -42.68 -36.13
CA GLU A 515 17.60 -43.94 -35.77
C GLU A 515 18.72 -44.32 -36.76
N ALA A 516 18.50 -44.11 -38.07
CA ALA A 516 19.52 -44.27 -39.10
C ALA A 516 20.68 -43.25 -38.97
N LEU A 517 20.42 -42.04 -38.47
CA LEU A 517 21.46 -41.06 -38.13
C LEU A 517 22.23 -41.48 -36.88
N ILE A 518 21.54 -41.90 -35.81
CA ILE A 518 22.12 -42.39 -34.55
C ILE A 518 23.08 -43.56 -34.81
N ASN A 519 22.68 -44.51 -35.67
CA ASN A 519 23.49 -45.66 -36.05
C ASN A 519 24.74 -45.33 -36.90
N ASN A 520 24.88 -44.09 -37.39
CA ASN A 520 26.00 -43.64 -38.24
C ASN A 520 26.85 -42.50 -37.62
N MET A 521 26.74 -42.24 -36.31
CA MET A 521 27.40 -41.09 -35.65
C MET A 521 28.93 -41.24 -35.51
N THR A 522 29.70 -40.53 -36.34
CA THR A 522 31.04 -40.03 -35.96
C THR A 522 30.93 -38.71 -35.18
N GLY A 523 31.97 -38.33 -34.43
CA GLY A 523 31.92 -37.35 -33.33
C GLY A 523 31.54 -35.88 -33.64
N GLU A 524 31.21 -35.53 -34.87
CA GLU A 524 30.54 -34.25 -35.19
C GLU A 524 29.02 -34.35 -35.00
N GLY A 525 28.46 -35.53 -35.26
CA GLY A 525 27.02 -35.81 -35.14
C GLY A 525 26.50 -35.69 -33.72
N THR A 526 27.30 -35.98 -32.70
CA THR A 526 26.93 -35.80 -31.28
C THR A 526 26.68 -34.33 -30.91
N LYS A 527 27.38 -33.37 -31.54
CA LYS A 527 27.10 -31.93 -31.33
C LYS A 527 25.81 -31.50 -32.03
N ALA A 528 25.60 -31.95 -33.27
CA ALA A 528 24.34 -31.72 -33.97
C ALA A 528 23.15 -32.33 -33.21
N PHE A 529 23.29 -33.55 -32.69
CA PHE A 529 22.30 -34.23 -31.87
C PHE A 529 21.99 -33.50 -30.56
N LEU A 530 23.01 -32.97 -29.86
CA LEU A 530 22.78 -32.16 -28.66
C LEU A 530 22.02 -30.86 -28.96
N ASN A 531 22.38 -30.15 -30.02
CA ASN A 531 21.67 -28.95 -30.44
C ASN A 531 20.22 -29.26 -30.88
N ILE A 532 20.00 -30.37 -31.60
CA ILE A 532 18.66 -30.83 -31.99
C ILE A 532 17.85 -31.20 -30.75
N LYS A 533 18.42 -31.94 -29.78
CA LYS A 533 17.77 -32.29 -28.51
C LYS A 533 17.41 -31.04 -27.70
N GLN A 534 18.27 -30.03 -27.66
CA GLN A 534 17.99 -28.75 -27.01
C GLN A 534 16.87 -27.99 -27.72
N SER A 535 16.86 -27.96 -29.05
CA SER A 535 15.78 -27.35 -29.84
C SER A 535 14.44 -28.10 -29.70
N LEU A 536 14.47 -29.43 -29.58
CA LEU A 536 13.29 -30.26 -29.33
C LEU A 536 12.66 -29.91 -27.98
N LEU A 537 13.48 -29.88 -26.91
CA LEU A 537 13.01 -29.50 -25.57
C LEU A 537 12.44 -28.08 -25.54
N GLN A 538 13.05 -27.14 -26.27
CA GLN A 538 12.53 -25.78 -26.42
C GLN A 538 11.17 -25.76 -27.13
N CYS A 539 11.04 -26.47 -28.25
CA CYS A 539 9.77 -26.58 -28.98
C CYS A 539 8.68 -27.33 -28.17
N GLU A 540 9.05 -28.35 -27.39
CA GLU A 540 8.13 -29.04 -26.47
C GLU A 540 7.63 -28.08 -25.38
N PHE A 541 8.52 -27.28 -24.78
CA PHE A 541 8.14 -26.25 -23.80
C PHE A 541 7.23 -25.18 -24.41
N GLU A 542 7.53 -24.69 -25.62
CA GLU A 542 6.70 -23.72 -26.34
C GLU A 542 5.34 -24.31 -26.74
N LEU A 543 5.29 -25.60 -27.10
CA LEU A 543 4.05 -26.34 -27.37
C LEU A 543 3.21 -26.51 -26.09
N GLU A 544 3.82 -26.88 -24.97
CA GLU A 544 3.15 -26.98 -23.66
C GLU A 544 2.57 -25.63 -23.23
N GLN A 545 3.35 -24.56 -23.38
CA GLN A 545 2.91 -23.19 -23.08
C GLN A 545 1.79 -22.73 -24.02
N SER A 546 1.82 -23.14 -25.29
CA SER A 546 0.77 -22.83 -26.27
C SER A 546 -0.52 -23.60 -25.99
N LYS A 547 -0.44 -24.90 -25.67
CA LYS A 547 -1.57 -25.72 -25.20
C LYS A 547 -2.21 -25.15 -23.93
N LYS A 548 -1.41 -24.59 -23.02
CA LYS A 548 -1.94 -23.91 -21.83
C LYS A 548 -2.74 -22.65 -22.22
N ARG A 549 -2.18 -21.78 -23.06
CA ARG A 549 -2.91 -20.60 -23.58
C ARG A 549 -4.18 -20.97 -24.34
N GLU A 550 -4.16 -22.05 -25.12
CA GLU A 550 -5.33 -22.56 -25.84
C GLU A 550 -6.44 -22.98 -24.88
N LYS A 551 -6.11 -23.71 -23.80
CA LYS A 551 -7.07 -24.07 -22.74
C LYS A 551 -7.63 -22.83 -22.04
N ASP A 552 -6.77 -21.88 -21.64
CA ASP A 552 -7.17 -20.66 -20.95
C ASP A 552 -8.11 -19.80 -21.83
N LEU A 553 -7.80 -19.65 -23.12
CA LEU A 553 -8.66 -18.95 -24.10
C LEU A 553 -9.96 -19.71 -24.38
N SER A 554 -9.94 -21.05 -24.44
CA SER A 554 -11.14 -21.87 -24.65
C SER A 554 -12.15 -21.70 -23.51
N VAL A 555 -11.68 -21.69 -22.26
CA VAL A 555 -12.52 -21.38 -21.08
C VAL A 555 -13.07 -19.95 -21.18
N GLN A 556 -12.24 -18.97 -21.51
CA GLN A 556 -12.67 -17.57 -21.65
C GLN A 556 -13.75 -17.40 -22.75
N VAL A 557 -13.64 -18.12 -23.87
CA VAL A 557 -14.64 -18.11 -24.95
C VAL A 557 -15.94 -18.78 -24.51
N ALA A 558 -15.88 -19.86 -23.72
CA ALA A 558 -17.07 -20.50 -23.15
C ALA A 558 -17.80 -19.58 -22.17
N ASP A 559 -17.07 -18.87 -21.29
CA ASP A 559 -17.64 -17.88 -20.37
C ASP A 559 -18.26 -16.70 -21.11
N GLN A 560 -17.56 -16.10 -22.06
CA GLN A 560 -18.11 -15.03 -22.90
C GLN A 560 -19.33 -15.50 -23.71
N GLY A 561 -19.34 -16.76 -24.16
CA GLY A 561 -20.49 -17.40 -24.80
C GLY A 561 -21.71 -17.47 -23.89
N ARG A 562 -21.54 -17.83 -22.61
CA ARG A 562 -22.59 -17.85 -21.59
C ARG A 562 -23.10 -16.44 -21.26
N GLU A 563 -22.20 -15.49 -21.04
CA GLU A 563 -22.56 -14.08 -20.77
C GLU A 563 -23.36 -13.47 -21.92
N LEU A 564 -22.91 -13.72 -23.17
CA LEU A 564 -23.58 -13.26 -24.38
C LEU A 564 -24.95 -13.94 -24.57
N LEU A 565 -25.11 -15.21 -24.20
CA LEU A 565 -26.39 -15.92 -24.20
C LEU A 565 -27.35 -15.31 -23.16
N ALA A 566 -26.87 -15.08 -21.93
CA ALA A 566 -27.64 -14.41 -20.88
C ALA A 566 -28.08 -12.99 -21.28
N ALA A 567 -27.16 -12.19 -21.83
CA ALA A 567 -27.45 -10.84 -22.31
C ALA A 567 -28.46 -10.84 -23.48
N LYS A 568 -28.35 -11.77 -24.44
CA LYS A 568 -29.33 -11.95 -25.52
C LYS A 568 -30.70 -12.37 -24.99
N ALA A 569 -30.75 -13.25 -24.00
CA ALA A 569 -32.00 -13.68 -23.38
C ALA A 569 -32.68 -12.54 -22.62
N GLN A 570 -31.91 -11.72 -21.90
CA GLN A 570 -32.43 -10.50 -21.27
C GLN A 570 -32.95 -9.49 -22.30
N LEU A 571 -32.23 -9.27 -23.40
CA LEU A 571 -32.67 -8.40 -24.50
C LEU A 571 -33.97 -8.91 -25.13
N SER A 572 -34.04 -10.19 -25.52
CA SER A 572 -35.25 -10.73 -26.16
C SER A 572 -36.44 -10.83 -25.20
N ALA A 573 -36.19 -10.95 -23.89
CA ALA A 573 -37.22 -10.88 -22.86
C ALA A 573 -37.77 -9.47 -22.63
N LEU A 574 -37.05 -8.39 -23.00
CA LEU A 574 -37.58 -7.02 -22.99
C LEU A 574 -38.58 -6.77 -24.12
N ASP A 575 -38.43 -7.46 -25.26
CA ASP A 575 -39.33 -7.38 -26.40
C ASP A 575 -40.62 -8.23 -26.25
N LYS A 576 -40.79 -8.92 -25.12
CA LYS A 576 -41.88 -9.88 -24.87
C LYS A 576 -42.61 -9.59 -23.56
N GLU A 577 -43.91 -9.85 -23.50
CA GLU A 577 -44.71 -9.53 -22.33
C GLU A 577 -44.81 -10.70 -21.34
N GLY A 578 -44.48 -10.43 -20.07
CA GLY A 578 -44.83 -11.23 -18.90
C GLY A 578 -44.44 -12.71 -18.96
N ALA A 579 -45.41 -13.58 -19.29
CA ALA A 579 -45.25 -15.02 -19.23
C ALA A 579 -44.26 -15.58 -20.26
N ASP A 580 -44.16 -14.95 -21.44
CA ASP A 580 -43.29 -15.45 -22.51
C ASP A 580 -41.85 -14.96 -22.35
N ALA A 581 -41.64 -13.74 -21.84
CA ALA A 581 -40.34 -13.27 -21.36
C ALA A 581 -39.76 -14.20 -20.26
N LEU A 582 -40.60 -14.63 -19.30
CA LEU A 582 -40.19 -15.57 -18.26
C LEU A 582 -39.89 -16.98 -18.78
N LYS A 583 -40.53 -17.44 -19.86
CA LYS A 583 -40.19 -18.73 -20.50
C LYS A 583 -38.83 -18.65 -21.19
N GLU A 584 -38.57 -17.55 -21.89
CA GLU A 584 -37.32 -17.36 -22.62
C GLU A 584 -36.12 -17.26 -21.69
N LEU A 585 -36.21 -16.41 -20.65
CA LEU A 585 -35.15 -16.30 -19.64
C LEU A 585 -34.87 -17.67 -18.97
N LYS A 586 -35.92 -18.41 -18.59
CA LYS A 586 -35.77 -19.78 -18.06
C LYS A 586 -35.13 -20.75 -19.05
N SER A 587 -35.44 -20.63 -20.35
CA SER A 587 -34.83 -21.49 -21.37
C SER A 587 -33.33 -21.23 -21.52
N ALA A 588 -32.93 -19.95 -21.49
CA ALA A 588 -31.53 -19.53 -21.49
C ALA A 588 -30.81 -20.00 -20.22
N ASP A 589 -31.39 -19.77 -19.04
CA ASP A 589 -30.84 -20.26 -17.76
C ASP A 589 -30.66 -21.78 -17.75
N VAL A 590 -31.62 -22.55 -18.28
CA VAL A 590 -31.50 -24.01 -18.42
C VAL A 590 -30.33 -24.39 -19.33
N THR A 591 -30.13 -23.69 -20.45
CA THR A 591 -28.97 -23.97 -21.33
C THR A 591 -27.64 -23.65 -20.65
N ILE A 592 -27.53 -22.51 -19.96
CA ILE A 592 -26.32 -22.09 -19.22
C ILE A 592 -26.03 -23.08 -18.09
N ILE A 593 -27.03 -23.49 -17.31
CA ILE A 593 -26.91 -24.49 -16.25
C ILE A 593 -26.48 -25.84 -16.83
N SER A 594 -26.95 -26.22 -18.02
CA SER A 594 -26.55 -27.48 -18.65
C SER A 594 -25.09 -27.47 -19.13
N SER A 595 -24.64 -26.35 -19.72
CA SER A 595 -23.23 -26.12 -20.10
C SER A 595 -22.30 -26.16 -18.89
N LEU A 596 -22.61 -25.39 -17.83
CA LEU A 596 -21.81 -25.37 -16.60
C LEU A 596 -21.74 -26.75 -15.92
N LYS A 597 -22.83 -27.54 -15.95
CA LYS A 597 -22.80 -28.92 -15.46
C LYS A 597 -21.87 -29.80 -16.29
N SER A 598 -21.92 -29.72 -17.62
CA SER A 598 -21.04 -30.53 -18.48
C SER A 598 -19.55 -30.21 -18.29
N GLU A 599 -19.18 -28.94 -18.08
CA GLU A 599 -17.81 -28.55 -17.76
C GLU A 599 -17.37 -29.00 -16.36
N LEU A 600 -18.29 -28.95 -15.39
CA LEU A 600 -18.05 -29.41 -14.02
C LEU A 600 -17.87 -30.94 -13.95
N ASP A 601 -18.65 -31.70 -14.72
CA ASP A 601 -18.51 -33.15 -14.79
C ASP A 601 -17.26 -33.57 -15.61
N TYR A 602 -16.93 -32.87 -16.69
CA TYR A 602 -15.66 -33.07 -17.42
C TYR A 602 -14.43 -32.78 -16.55
N THR A 603 -14.42 -31.68 -15.80
CA THR A 603 -13.29 -31.35 -14.90
C THR A 603 -13.16 -32.34 -13.74
N ARG A 604 -14.26 -32.90 -13.25
CA ARG A 604 -14.25 -34.04 -12.29
C ARG A 604 -13.66 -35.31 -12.90
N GLU A 605 -14.00 -35.62 -14.15
CA GLU A 605 -13.45 -36.78 -14.85
C GLU A 605 -11.94 -36.65 -15.06
N GLN A 606 -11.46 -35.47 -15.48
CA GLN A 606 -10.03 -35.16 -15.58
C GLN A 606 -9.31 -35.22 -14.23
N LEU A 607 -9.92 -34.72 -13.15
CA LEU A 607 -9.38 -34.87 -11.79
C LEU A 607 -9.31 -36.35 -11.39
N SER A 608 -10.36 -37.14 -11.66
CA SER A 608 -10.39 -38.58 -11.38
C SER A 608 -9.31 -39.34 -12.15
N TYR A 609 -9.09 -38.98 -13.41
CA TYR A 609 -8.03 -39.55 -14.25
C TYR A 609 -6.64 -39.23 -13.67
N THR A 610 -6.33 -37.96 -13.40
CA THR A 610 -5.02 -37.56 -12.85
C THR A 610 -4.75 -38.14 -11.46
N ILE A 611 -5.79 -38.30 -10.62
CA ILE A 611 -5.67 -38.98 -9.31
C ILE A 611 -5.29 -40.45 -9.50
N ALA A 612 -5.95 -41.15 -10.43
CA ALA A 612 -5.70 -42.56 -10.73
C ALA A 612 -4.33 -42.78 -11.38
N GLU A 613 -3.89 -41.88 -12.26
CA GLU A 613 -2.54 -41.89 -12.84
C GLU A 613 -1.47 -41.68 -11.76
N ARG A 614 -1.68 -40.73 -10.83
CA ARG A 614 -0.77 -40.53 -9.69
C ARG A 614 -0.78 -41.72 -8.71
N ASP A 615 -1.91 -42.38 -8.46
CA ASP A 615 -1.93 -43.65 -7.70
C ASP A 615 -1.15 -44.76 -8.41
N ALA A 616 -1.29 -44.88 -9.73
CA ALA A 616 -0.57 -45.87 -10.53
C ALA A 616 0.95 -45.59 -10.50
N GLN A 617 1.37 -44.35 -10.69
CA GLN A 617 2.78 -43.93 -10.58
C GLN A 617 3.34 -44.17 -9.17
N GLN A 618 2.56 -43.87 -8.12
CA GLN A 618 2.96 -44.13 -6.73
C GLN A 618 3.10 -45.63 -6.45
N THR A 619 2.20 -46.46 -6.97
CA THR A 619 2.29 -47.93 -6.87
C THR A 619 3.52 -48.46 -7.60
N GLN A 620 3.76 -48.00 -8.84
CA GLN A 620 4.94 -48.36 -9.62
C GLN A 620 6.25 -47.95 -8.93
N LEU A 621 6.30 -46.77 -8.29
CA LEU A 621 7.46 -46.32 -7.52
C LEU A 621 7.68 -47.19 -6.27
N VAL A 622 6.61 -47.56 -5.56
CA VAL A 622 6.71 -48.48 -4.41
C VAL A 622 7.21 -49.85 -4.86
N ASP A 623 6.71 -50.40 -5.96
CA ASP A 623 7.18 -51.68 -6.52
C ASP A 623 8.64 -51.59 -7.01
N ALA A 624 9.05 -50.47 -7.62
CA ALA A 624 10.44 -50.21 -7.99
C ALA A 624 11.38 -50.12 -6.77
N LEU A 625 10.91 -49.54 -5.66
CA LEU A 625 11.67 -49.48 -4.42
C LEU A 625 11.73 -50.86 -3.72
N LEU A 626 10.62 -51.60 -3.68
CA LEU A 626 10.57 -52.96 -3.12
C LEU A 626 11.42 -53.94 -3.94
N THR A 627 11.47 -53.82 -5.26
CA THR A 627 12.35 -54.62 -6.11
C THR A 627 13.82 -54.22 -5.94
N LYS A 628 14.13 -52.93 -5.80
CA LYS A 628 15.49 -52.46 -5.44
C LYS A 628 15.93 -53.02 -4.08
N ASP A 629 15.06 -53.07 -3.09
CA ASP A 629 15.39 -53.59 -1.75
C ASP A 629 15.51 -55.11 -1.73
N LYS A 630 14.72 -55.84 -2.52
CA LYS A 630 14.94 -57.28 -2.79
C LYS A 630 16.30 -57.52 -3.43
N LEU A 631 16.66 -56.76 -4.47
CA LEU A 631 17.98 -56.86 -5.12
C LEU A 631 19.13 -56.50 -4.17
N ARG A 632 18.94 -55.54 -3.25
CA ARG A 632 19.92 -55.26 -2.19
C ARG A 632 20.12 -56.45 -1.26
N LYS A 633 19.04 -57.12 -0.85
CA LYS A 633 19.13 -58.34 -0.04
C LYS A 633 19.79 -59.49 -0.80
N GLU A 634 19.42 -59.74 -2.06
CA GLU A 634 20.05 -60.76 -2.90
C GLU A 634 21.56 -60.51 -3.12
N VAL A 635 21.98 -59.23 -3.19
CA VAL A 635 23.40 -58.85 -3.26
C VAL A 635 24.12 -59.03 -1.92
N GLU A 636 23.47 -58.75 -0.80
CA GLU A 636 24.04 -58.94 0.54
C GLU A 636 24.13 -60.44 0.90
N GLU A 637 23.07 -61.21 0.68
CA GLU A 637 23.05 -62.68 0.78
C GLU A 637 24.07 -63.32 -0.16
N GLY A 638 24.26 -62.74 -1.36
CA GLY A 638 25.31 -63.14 -2.31
C GLY A 638 26.73 -62.83 -1.84
N ARG A 639 26.93 -61.78 -1.03
CA ARG A 639 28.20 -61.50 -0.31
C ARG A 639 28.39 -62.46 0.85
N GLU A 640 27.39 -62.65 1.70
CA GLU A 640 27.47 -63.57 2.83
C GLU A 640 27.77 -65.01 2.37
N LEU A 641 27.15 -65.48 1.28
CA LEU A 641 27.49 -66.78 0.67
C LEU A 641 28.91 -66.84 0.08
N GLN A 642 29.47 -65.69 -0.33
CA GLN A 642 30.85 -65.58 -0.80
C GLN A 642 31.85 -65.57 0.36
N ASP A 643 31.48 -65.00 1.51
CA ASP A 643 32.29 -64.96 2.74
C ASP A 643 32.23 -66.28 3.53
N ILE A 644 31.07 -66.96 3.55
CA ILE A 644 30.88 -68.28 4.22
C ILE A 644 31.67 -69.40 3.52
N ASN A 645 31.91 -69.29 2.21
CA ASN A 645 32.64 -70.31 1.44
C ASN A 645 34.18 -70.27 1.58
N GLY A 646 34.73 -69.34 2.37
CA GLY A 646 36.00 -69.50 3.09
C GLY A 646 37.31 -69.57 2.29
N THR A 647 38.17 -68.57 2.51
CA THR A 647 39.64 -68.59 2.33
C THR A 647 40.22 -68.93 0.95
N GLY A 648 40.82 -67.93 0.29
CA GLY A 648 41.75 -68.16 -0.83
C GLY A 648 42.13 -66.89 -1.57
N ASP A 649 43.40 -66.48 -1.47
CA ASP A 649 43.98 -65.42 -2.29
C ASP A 649 44.11 -65.90 -3.75
N ALA A 650 43.16 -65.49 -4.60
CA ALA A 650 43.17 -65.78 -6.04
C ALA A 650 42.37 -64.71 -6.82
N PRO A 651 42.79 -64.28 -8.03
CA PRO A 651 42.08 -63.27 -8.79
C PRO A 651 40.71 -63.79 -9.30
N PRO A 652 39.64 -62.99 -9.25
CA PRO A 652 38.32 -63.44 -9.70
C PRO A 652 38.23 -63.52 -11.23
N ASP A 653 37.71 -64.66 -11.72
CA ASP A 653 37.44 -64.91 -13.13
C ASP A 653 36.54 -63.81 -13.75
N PRO A 654 37.03 -63.06 -14.76
CA PRO A 654 36.31 -61.90 -15.31
C PRO A 654 35.03 -62.29 -16.06
N SER A 655 34.90 -63.54 -16.54
CA SER A 655 33.80 -63.94 -17.42
C SER A 655 32.42 -63.84 -16.74
N LYS A 656 32.32 -64.30 -15.49
CA LYS A 656 31.06 -64.27 -14.72
C LYS A 656 30.68 -62.86 -14.25
N LYS A 657 31.67 -61.98 -14.01
CA LYS A 657 31.41 -60.56 -13.76
C LYS A 657 30.94 -59.85 -15.02
N GLY A 658 31.47 -60.22 -16.19
CA GLY A 658 31.00 -59.77 -17.50
C GLY A 658 29.51 -60.01 -17.71
N GLU A 659 29.07 -61.27 -17.61
CA GLU A 659 27.65 -61.63 -17.78
C GLU A 659 26.70 -60.93 -16.79
N LEU A 660 27.14 -60.75 -15.53
CA LEU A 660 26.33 -60.06 -14.51
C LEU A 660 26.21 -58.56 -14.81
N ILE A 661 27.31 -57.92 -15.21
CA ILE A 661 27.34 -56.51 -15.63
C ILE A 661 26.53 -56.32 -16.93
N GLU A 662 26.55 -57.27 -17.85
CA GLU A 662 25.79 -57.21 -19.09
C GLU A 662 24.28 -57.40 -18.87
N LYS A 663 23.88 -58.33 -17.99
CA LYS A 663 22.48 -58.46 -17.53
C LYS A 663 22.00 -57.21 -16.78
N LEU A 664 22.84 -56.60 -15.95
CA LEU A 664 22.52 -55.33 -15.29
C LEU A 664 22.40 -54.18 -16.30
N ARG A 665 23.26 -54.11 -17.33
CA ARG A 665 23.18 -53.12 -18.43
C ARG A 665 22.01 -53.34 -19.39
N ALA A 666 21.53 -54.59 -19.54
CA ALA A 666 20.31 -54.89 -20.27
C ALA A 666 19.08 -54.40 -19.50
N ARG A 667 18.96 -54.76 -18.21
CA ARG A 667 17.87 -54.29 -17.34
C ARG A 667 17.86 -52.78 -17.09
N LEU A 668 19.03 -52.14 -17.02
CA LEU A 668 19.11 -50.68 -16.90
C LEU A 668 18.67 -49.96 -18.19
N ARG A 669 18.78 -50.59 -19.37
CA ARG A 669 18.16 -50.08 -20.60
C ARG A 669 16.65 -50.26 -20.59
N GLU A 670 16.19 -51.45 -20.22
CA GLU A 670 14.76 -51.77 -20.07
C GLU A 670 14.05 -50.80 -19.10
N ILE A 671 14.71 -50.40 -18.00
CA ILE A 671 14.18 -49.37 -17.06
C ILE A 671 14.21 -47.96 -17.67
N ARG A 672 15.20 -47.63 -18.50
CA ARG A 672 15.34 -46.31 -19.14
C ARG A 672 14.33 -46.08 -20.26
N GLU A 673 13.87 -47.14 -20.92
CA GLU A 673 12.81 -47.10 -21.94
C GLU A 673 11.40 -46.92 -21.33
N VAL A 674 11.21 -47.25 -20.05
CA VAL A 674 9.90 -47.23 -19.37
C VAL A 674 9.68 -45.95 -18.52
N SER A 675 10.72 -45.16 -18.22
CA SER A 675 10.54 -43.90 -17.48
C SER A 675 11.56 -42.81 -17.87
N PRO A 676 11.15 -41.75 -18.60
CA PRO A 676 12.04 -40.65 -18.99
C PRO A 676 12.45 -39.74 -17.82
N PHE A 677 11.84 -39.89 -16.65
CA PHE A 677 12.05 -39.01 -15.49
C PHE A 677 13.40 -39.26 -14.77
N PHE A 678 14.02 -40.43 -14.94
CA PHE A 678 15.23 -40.82 -14.19
C PHE A 678 16.53 -40.17 -14.69
N ASP A 679 16.57 -39.62 -15.91
CA ASP A 679 17.77 -39.00 -16.49
C ASP A 679 18.11 -37.64 -15.88
N ALA A 680 17.14 -36.97 -15.23
CA ALA A 680 17.28 -35.63 -14.64
C ALA A 680 17.88 -35.62 -13.22
N ILE A 681 17.88 -36.75 -12.50
CA ILE A 681 18.24 -36.81 -11.08
C ILE A 681 19.69 -37.28 -10.84
N ILE A 682 20.31 -37.94 -11.82
CA ILE A 682 21.66 -38.53 -11.67
C ILE A 682 22.78 -37.58 -12.13
N ASN A 683 22.48 -36.64 -13.03
CA ASN A 683 23.44 -35.64 -13.50
C ASN A 683 23.34 -34.36 -12.66
N GLY A 684 23.89 -34.39 -11.45
CA GLY A 684 24.00 -33.19 -10.62
C GLY A 684 24.97 -32.17 -11.22
N ASP A 685 24.66 -30.88 -11.02
CA ASP A 685 25.46 -29.76 -11.53
C ASP A 685 26.93 -29.83 -11.07
N GLY A 686 27.83 -29.72 -12.05
CA GLY A 686 29.27 -29.55 -11.87
C GLY A 686 29.73 -28.25 -12.55
N GLU A 687 30.64 -27.54 -11.89
CA GLU A 687 31.02 -26.14 -12.15
C GLU A 687 31.40 -25.80 -13.61
N ASP A 688 30.89 -24.64 -14.07
CA ASP A 688 31.46 -23.58 -14.93
C ASP A 688 32.31 -23.90 -16.19
N PRO A 689 32.23 -23.01 -17.20
CA PRO A 689 33.36 -22.08 -17.32
C PRO A 689 33.01 -20.63 -17.68
N VAL A 690 33.71 -19.70 -17.01
CA VAL A 690 33.89 -18.31 -17.44
C VAL A 690 34.86 -18.25 -18.64
N VAL A 691 34.43 -17.65 -19.77
CA VAL A 691 35.32 -17.17 -20.85
C VAL A 691 34.63 -16.00 -21.61
N PRO A 692 35.33 -15.16 -22.40
CA PRO A 692 35.56 -13.78 -21.99
C PRO A 692 35.03 -12.73 -22.96
N ASP A 693 35.09 -11.47 -22.53
CA ASP A 693 34.81 -10.29 -23.35
C ASP A 693 35.90 -10.06 -24.43
N LYS A 694 35.50 -9.68 -25.66
CA LYS A 694 36.40 -9.05 -26.64
C LYS A 694 35.68 -8.47 -27.88
N ASP A 695 36.01 -7.21 -28.16
CA ASP A 695 35.44 -6.36 -29.22
C ASP A 695 35.80 -6.76 -30.66
N SER A 696 34.95 -6.34 -31.63
CA SER A 696 35.27 -5.41 -32.74
C SER A 696 34.72 -5.77 -34.14
N GLN A 697 34.05 -4.77 -34.77
CA GLN A 697 34.09 -4.43 -36.22
C GLN A 697 33.47 -5.41 -37.26
N THR A 698 32.89 -5.01 -38.42
CA THR A 698 32.26 -3.76 -38.93
C THR A 698 31.46 -4.05 -40.22
N SER A 699 30.46 -3.20 -40.52
CA SER A 699 30.06 -2.65 -41.85
C SER A 699 29.48 -3.52 -43.01
N LEU A 700 28.35 -3.02 -43.55
CA LEU A 700 27.97 -2.89 -45.00
C LEU A 700 27.81 -4.20 -45.82
N GLU A 701 27.07 -4.31 -46.94
CA GLU A 701 26.22 -3.44 -47.80
C GLU A 701 24.91 -4.22 -48.12
N ASP A 702 23.81 -3.70 -48.69
CA ASP A 702 23.04 -2.43 -48.58
C ASP A 702 21.69 -2.63 -49.34
N ASP A 703 20.63 -1.83 -49.13
CA ASP A 703 19.55 -1.68 -50.14
C ASP A 703 18.65 -0.44 -49.92
N ALA A 704 18.48 0.37 -50.97
CA ALA A 704 17.78 1.65 -50.95
C ALA A 704 16.48 1.64 -51.76
N ALA A 705 15.49 2.47 -51.37
CA ALA A 705 14.84 3.46 -52.26
C ALA A 705 13.59 4.09 -51.64
N TRP A 706 13.62 5.43 -51.51
CA TRP A 706 12.41 6.27 -51.45
C TRP A 706 11.99 6.68 -52.87
N PRO A 707 10.76 7.21 -53.02
CA PRO A 707 10.61 8.37 -53.89
C PRO A 707 9.96 9.57 -53.18
N LEU A 708 10.43 10.78 -53.53
CA LEU A 708 9.84 12.05 -53.11
C LEU A 708 8.52 12.34 -53.85
N ASN A 709 7.65 13.16 -53.24
CA ASN A 709 7.24 14.40 -53.92
C ASN A 709 6.85 15.53 -52.94
N THR A 710 6.87 16.77 -53.44
CA THR A 710 6.62 18.06 -52.75
C THR A 710 5.12 18.34 -52.51
N THR A 711 4.59 19.42 -51.88
CA THR A 711 4.86 20.86 -52.13
C THR A 711 4.05 21.81 -51.19
N PHE A 712 4.48 23.09 -51.08
CA PHE A 712 3.77 24.32 -50.61
C PHE A 712 3.32 24.45 -49.13
N ALA A 713 3.91 25.38 -48.35
CA ALA A 713 3.46 26.77 -48.03
C ALA A 713 2.69 26.83 -46.69
N ASP A 714 2.68 27.90 -45.88
CA ASP A 714 3.05 29.32 -46.06
C ASP A 714 3.44 30.00 -44.71
N GLY A 715 4.13 31.14 -44.75
CA GLY A 715 3.88 32.28 -43.83
C GLY A 715 4.82 32.57 -42.64
N GLY A 716 5.77 33.52 -42.79
CA GLY A 716 6.29 34.38 -41.69
C GLY A 716 5.33 35.56 -41.39
N PRO A 717 5.62 36.49 -40.44
CA PRO A 717 6.88 37.26 -40.29
C PRO A 717 7.44 37.27 -38.83
N SER A 718 8.74 37.45 -38.53
CA SER A 718 9.70 38.56 -38.80
C SER A 718 9.49 39.86 -38.02
N SER A 719 10.41 40.15 -37.07
CA SER A 719 10.86 41.52 -36.78
C SER A 719 12.26 41.61 -36.13
N LEU A 720 13.23 42.14 -36.89
CA LEU A 720 14.31 43.10 -36.56
C LEU A 720 15.30 42.81 -35.40
N LEU A 721 16.61 42.60 -35.66
CA LEU A 721 17.70 43.59 -35.99
C LEU A 721 18.04 44.52 -34.79
N ASP A 722 19.30 44.83 -34.41
CA ASP A 722 20.63 44.49 -34.94
C ASP A 722 21.76 44.69 -33.87
N PRO A 723 23.04 44.31 -34.11
CA PRO A 723 24.14 44.34 -33.13
C PRO A 723 25.16 45.49 -33.32
N ILE A 724 25.97 45.78 -32.29
CA ILE A 724 27.23 46.55 -32.41
C ILE A 724 28.30 45.92 -31.49
N GLY A 725 29.46 45.53 -32.05
CA GLY A 725 30.66 45.19 -31.26
C GLY A 725 31.62 46.38 -31.13
N THR A 726 32.80 46.21 -30.51
CA THR A 726 34.10 46.86 -30.86
C THR A 726 35.20 46.46 -29.84
N GLU A 727 36.18 45.72 -30.35
CA GLU A 727 37.63 45.70 -30.04
C GLU A 727 38.23 45.40 -28.63
N ILE A 728 39.50 44.99 -28.74
CA ILE A 728 40.44 44.49 -27.72
C ILE A 728 41.49 45.57 -27.45
N PRO A 729 42.14 45.58 -26.28
CA PRO A 729 43.60 45.74 -26.32
C PRO A 729 44.36 44.72 -25.45
N ARG A 730 45.42 44.14 -26.03
CA ARG A 730 46.52 43.53 -25.27
C ARG A 730 47.47 44.64 -24.79
N PRO A 731 48.19 44.41 -23.68
CA PRO A 731 49.66 44.40 -23.82
C PRO A 731 50.28 43.10 -23.30
N ALA A 732 51.61 42.98 -23.41
CA ALA A 732 52.32 41.70 -23.42
C ALA A 732 53.23 41.45 -22.19
N SER A 733 53.51 40.16 -21.99
CA SER A 733 54.74 39.58 -21.38
C SER A 733 55.13 39.94 -19.94
N ALA A 734 54.95 39.00 -19.00
CA ALA A 734 56.07 38.23 -18.42
C ALA A 734 55.59 37.17 -17.39
N LEU A 735 56.42 36.13 -17.18
CA LEU A 735 56.41 35.14 -16.08
C LEU A 735 55.26 34.10 -16.01
N LEU A 736 55.61 32.82 -16.19
CA LEU A 736 54.92 31.67 -15.57
C LEU A 736 55.14 31.71 -14.05
N PRO A 737 54.18 31.27 -13.21
CA PRO A 737 54.25 29.87 -12.75
C PRO A 737 52.92 29.16 -12.38
N LEU A 738 52.93 27.83 -12.47
CA LEU A 738 52.30 26.84 -11.56
C LEU A 738 50.95 27.22 -10.89
N ARG A 739 49.81 26.95 -11.55
CA ARG A 739 48.45 26.97 -10.94
C ARG A 739 47.43 25.83 -11.28
N PRO A 740 47.78 24.60 -11.73
CA PRO A 740 46.76 23.55 -11.91
C PRO A 740 46.13 23.02 -10.61
N LEU A 741 46.94 22.70 -9.58
CA LEU A 741 46.48 21.92 -8.42
C LEU A 741 45.38 22.59 -7.57
N GLN A 742 45.50 23.89 -7.28
CA GLN A 742 44.51 24.59 -6.46
C GLN A 742 43.12 24.66 -7.13
N ARG A 743 43.09 24.69 -8.47
CA ARG A 743 41.83 24.69 -9.23
C ARG A 743 41.19 23.31 -9.25
N GLY A 744 42.00 22.25 -9.32
CA GLY A 744 41.54 20.86 -9.16
C GLY A 744 40.91 20.64 -7.78
N GLN A 745 41.59 21.00 -6.69
CA GLN A 745 41.05 20.85 -5.33
C GLN A 745 39.78 21.67 -5.07
N GLN A 746 39.60 22.82 -5.71
CA GLN A 746 38.34 23.59 -5.62
C GLN A 746 37.20 22.93 -6.41
N LEU A 747 37.50 22.31 -7.55
CA LEU A 747 36.50 21.54 -8.32
C LEU A 747 36.10 20.26 -7.59
N GLU A 748 37.05 19.47 -7.07
CA GLU A 748 36.75 18.28 -6.25
C GLU A 748 35.85 18.62 -5.06
N ARG A 749 36.16 19.69 -4.31
CA ARG A 749 35.32 20.14 -3.18
C ARG A 749 33.93 20.57 -3.64
N SER A 750 33.84 21.29 -4.77
CA SER A 750 32.54 21.66 -5.35
C SER A 750 31.73 20.44 -5.80
N GLU A 751 32.37 19.38 -6.26
CA GLU A 751 31.70 18.14 -6.66
C GLU A 751 31.28 17.29 -5.46
N THR A 752 32.10 17.19 -4.42
CA THR A 752 31.69 16.53 -3.16
C THR A 752 30.53 17.24 -2.50
N ASP A 753 30.56 18.58 -2.44
CA ASP A 753 29.47 19.39 -1.88
C ASP A 753 28.18 19.21 -2.70
N ARG A 754 28.28 19.16 -4.04
CA ARG A 754 27.14 18.88 -4.92
C ARG A 754 26.56 17.49 -4.68
N ILE A 755 27.39 16.46 -4.54
CA ILE A 755 26.94 15.08 -4.28
C ILE A 755 26.25 14.97 -2.92
N ASP A 756 26.80 15.61 -1.87
CA ASP A 756 26.20 15.57 -0.53
C ASP A 756 24.93 16.41 -0.42
N LEU A 757 24.83 17.54 -1.14
CA LEU A 757 23.56 18.25 -1.29
C LEU A 757 22.52 17.40 -2.02
N GLN A 758 22.91 16.68 -3.08
CA GLN A 758 22.03 15.80 -3.85
C GLN A 758 21.55 14.59 -3.00
N ARG A 759 22.40 14.03 -2.14
CA ARG A 759 22.02 13.03 -1.12
C ARG A 759 21.05 13.59 -0.08
N LYS A 760 21.33 14.77 0.48
CA LYS A 760 20.47 15.42 1.50
C LYS A 760 19.09 15.74 0.93
N LEU A 761 19.02 16.23 -0.31
CA LEU A 761 17.77 16.56 -0.98
C LEU A 761 16.97 15.29 -1.31
N LYS A 762 17.63 14.21 -1.73
CA LYS A 762 16.97 12.91 -1.90
C LYS A 762 16.44 12.35 -0.58
N ALA A 763 17.23 12.35 0.49
CA ALA A 763 16.81 11.88 1.81
C ALA A 763 15.65 12.72 2.40
N ALA A 764 15.62 14.03 2.15
CA ALA A 764 14.50 14.88 2.51
C ALA A 764 13.22 14.54 1.73
N HIS A 765 13.34 14.32 0.41
CA HIS A 765 12.21 13.95 -0.45
C HIS A 765 11.65 12.55 -0.11
N ASP A 766 12.53 11.57 0.09
CA ASP A 766 12.15 10.21 0.51
C ASP A 766 11.46 10.24 1.90
N GLY A 767 11.97 11.07 2.83
CA GLY A 767 11.35 11.29 4.14
C GLY A 767 9.98 11.97 4.08
N GLU A 768 9.79 12.95 3.20
CA GLU A 768 8.51 13.63 2.99
C GLU A 768 7.47 12.72 2.31
N ALA A 769 7.90 11.87 1.36
CA ALA A 769 7.08 10.83 0.76
C ALA A 769 6.61 9.79 1.79
N VAL A 770 7.52 9.31 2.65
CA VAL A 770 7.17 8.39 3.76
C VAL A 770 6.22 9.04 4.76
N ALA A 771 6.40 10.32 5.08
CA ALA A 771 5.48 11.06 5.95
C ALA A 771 4.08 11.22 5.32
N ALA A 772 3.99 11.51 4.02
CA ALA A 772 2.74 11.59 3.29
C ALA A 772 2.02 10.23 3.21
N GLN A 773 2.76 9.14 2.95
CA GLN A 773 2.22 7.78 2.91
C GLN A 773 1.72 7.35 4.29
N LYS A 774 2.42 7.70 5.37
CA LYS A 774 1.97 7.46 6.75
C LYS A 774 0.71 8.27 7.10
N ALA A 775 0.63 9.53 6.69
CA ALA A 775 -0.57 10.35 6.89
C ALA A 775 -1.79 9.77 6.14
N ALA A 776 -1.57 9.20 4.95
CA ALA A 776 -2.61 8.50 4.19
C ALA A 776 -3.05 7.19 4.89
N SER A 777 -2.12 6.36 5.37
CA SER A 777 -2.46 5.14 6.11
C SER A 777 -3.21 5.45 7.41
N ASP A 778 -2.77 6.46 8.16
CA ASP A 778 -3.43 6.86 9.42
C ASP A 778 -4.87 7.36 9.17
N GLN A 779 -5.13 8.00 8.01
CA GLN A 779 -6.46 8.42 7.62
C GLN A 779 -7.35 7.24 7.20
N ILE A 780 -6.79 6.22 6.54
CA ILE A 780 -7.50 4.96 6.22
C ILE A 780 -7.83 4.20 7.50
N ILE A 781 -6.89 4.06 8.44
CA ILE A 781 -7.12 3.41 9.74
C ILE A 781 -8.26 4.12 10.48
N ARG A 782 -8.24 5.46 10.57
CA ARG A 782 -9.33 6.24 11.19
C ARG A 782 -10.69 6.10 10.48
N ASN A 783 -10.72 5.78 9.18
CA ASN A 783 -11.97 5.48 8.47
C ASN A 783 -12.48 4.09 8.87
N LEU A 784 -11.61 3.08 8.85
CA LEU A 784 -11.94 1.69 9.22
C LEU A 784 -12.39 1.57 10.69
N GLU A 785 -11.78 2.32 11.61
CA GLU A 785 -12.21 2.41 13.01
C GLU A 785 -13.63 2.97 13.14
N ARG A 786 -13.96 4.01 12.36
CA ARG A 786 -15.32 4.59 12.32
C ARG A 786 -16.34 3.61 11.73
N GLU A 787 -15.98 2.90 10.67
CA GLU A 787 -16.83 1.88 10.05
C GLU A 787 -17.07 0.69 10.99
N ASN A 788 -16.03 0.16 11.63
CA ASN A 788 -16.16 -0.89 12.65
C ASN A 788 -17.03 -0.45 13.84
N ALA A 789 -16.90 0.80 14.30
CA ALA A 789 -17.77 1.33 15.36
C ALA A 789 -19.24 1.44 14.91
N LEU A 790 -19.49 1.86 13.66
CA LEU A 790 -20.84 1.90 13.10
C LEU A 790 -21.45 0.50 12.96
N ILE A 791 -20.71 -0.46 12.39
CA ILE A 791 -21.13 -1.87 12.24
C ILE A 791 -21.42 -2.49 13.61
N SER A 792 -20.52 -2.32 14.58
CA SER A 792 -20.70 -2.82 15.96
C SER A 792 -21.96 -2.24 16.60
N SER A 793 -22.22 -0.94 16.42
CA SER A 793 -23.42 -0.29 16.95
C SER A 793 -24.72 -0.78 16.29
N ALA A 794 -24.68 -1.08 14.98
CA ALA A 794 -25.80 -1.63 14.23
C ALA A 794 -26.08 -3.08 14.64
N TRP A 795 -25.04 -3.89 14.80
CA TRP A 795 -25.13 -5.28 15.23
C TRP A 795 -25.67 -5.40 16.67
N TYR A 796 -25.23 -4.52 17.57
CA TYR A 796 -25.76 -4.45 18.93
C TYR A 796 -27.24 -4.05 18.97
N ASP A 797 -27.65 -3.04 18.19
CA ASP A 797 -29.06 -2.63 18.11
C ASP A 797 -29.95 -3.72 17.48
N LEU A 798 -29.47 -4.38 16.43
CA LEU A 798 -30.16 -5.53 15.82
C LEU A 798 -30.30 -6.70 16.80
N THR A 799 -29.23 -7.04 17.52
CA THR A 799 -29.22 -8.12 18.53
C THR A 799 -30.16 -7.80 19.68
N SER A 800 -30.17 -6.55 20.16
CA SER A 800 -31.07 -6.09 21.21
C SER A 800 -32.54 -6.13 20.77
N ARG A 801 -32.85 -5.81 19.50
CA ARG A 801 -34.20 -5.98 18.92
C ARG A 801 -34.59 -7.45 18.77
N LEU A 802 -33.66 -8.34 18.38
CA LEU A 802 -33.93 -9.77 18.27
C LEU A 802 -34.20 -10.40 19.66
N GLN A 803 -33.42 -10.02 20.67
CA GLN A 803 -33.62 -10.49 22.06
C GLN A 803 -34.91 -9.94 22.69
N SER A 804 -35.23 -8.66 22.48
CA SER A 804 -36.46 -8.04 23.04
C SER A 804 -37.75 -8.53 22.39
N ASN A 805 -37.73 -9.02 21.14
CA ASN A 805 -38.89 -9.68 20.53
C ASN A 805 -39.23 -11.06 21.13
N HIS A 806 -38.35 -11.65 21.95
CA HIS A 806 -38.60 -12.96 22.57
C HIS A 806 -39.13 -12.88 24.02
N VAL A 807 -39.28 -11.68 24.59
CA VAL A 807 -39.79 -11.48 25.96
C VAL A 807 -40.81 -10.34 26.00
N VAL A 808 -42.08 -10.69 26.23
CA VAL A 808 -43.15 -9.72 26.47
C VAL A 808 -42.97 -9.10 27.87
N LEU A 809 -42.21 -8.01 27.96
CA LEU A 809 -42.14 -7.17 29.15
C LEU A 809 -42.56 -5.73 28.87
N GLN A 810 -43.43 -5.24 29.76
CA GLN A 810 -44.10 -3.94 29.76
C GLN A 810 -43.22 -2.77 29.30
N ARG A 811 -43.79 -1.95 28.41
CA ARG A 811 -43.22 -0.69 27.93
C ARG A 811 -42.87 0.23 29.10
N ARG A 812 -41.58 0.48 29.36
CA ARG A 812 -41.12 1.67 30.08
C ARG A 812 -40.86 2.80 29.08
N HIS A 813 -41.34 3.99 29.43
CA HIS A 813 -41.49 5.11 28.50
C HIS A 813 -40.25 6.01 28.48
N GLU A 814 -39.06 5.48 28.15
CA GLU A 814 -37.91 6.32 27.83
C GLU A 814 -37.87 6.62 26.32
N ALA A 815 -37.78 7.90 25.97
CA ALA A 815 -37.78 8.33 24.58
C ALA A 815 -36.50 7.84 23.88
N PRO A 816 -36.60 7.05 22.79
CA PRO A 816 -35.42 6.51 22.15
C PRO A 816 -34.66 7.66 21.46
N ARG A 817 -33.41 7.91 21.89
CA ARG A 817 -32.41 8.58 21.05
C ARG A 817 -32.19 7.72 19.81
N SER A 818 -32.97 8.01 18.77
CA SER A 818 -33.02 7.29 17.50
C SER A 818 -31.62 6.86 17.04
N TRP A 819 -31.49 5.60 16.61
CA TRP A 819 -30.25 5.03 16.10
C TRP A 819 -29.64 5.90 14.98
N LEU A 820 -30.48 6.44 14.10
CA LEU A 820 -30.11 7.44 13.08
C LEU A 820 -29.49 8.72 13.67
N ASN A 821 -29.91 9.15 14.86
CA ASN A 821 -29.38 10.34 15.51
C ASN A 821 -28.01 10.06 16.17
N LYS A 822 -27.78 8.84 16.68
CA LYS A 822 -26.47 8.37 17.13
C LYS A 822 -25.49 8.24 15.95
N GLN A 823 -25.92 7.65 14.83
CA GLN A 823 -25.12 7.61 13.60
C GLN A 823 -24.78 9.03 13.10
N ARG A 824 -25.74 9.95 13.07
CA ARG A 824 -25.48 11.35 12.68
C ARG A 824 -24.47 12.04 13.58
N GLN A 825 -24.46 11.77 14.90
CA GLN A 825 -23.41 12.29 15.78
C GLN A 825 -22.03 11.66 15.50
N MET A 826 -21.95 10.35 15.23
CA MET A 826 -20.68 9.69 14.91
C MET A 826 -20.10 10.12 13.55
N VAL A 827 -20.95 10.36 12.55
CA VAL A 827 -20.54 10.81 11.21
C VAL A 827 -20.19 12.30 11.19
N ASN A 828 -20.90 13.14 11.94
CA ASN A 828 -20.70 14.60 11.95
C ASN A 828 -19.74 15.10 13.05
N ALA A 829 -19.04 14.20 13.76
CA ALA A 829 -18.01 14.55 14.73
C ALA A 829 -16.70 14.99 14.05
N THR A 830 -16.75 16.09 13.28
CA THR A 830 -15.54 16.79 12.86
C THR A 830 -14.86 17.41 14.09
N PRO A 831 -13.52 17.33 14.21
CA PRO A 831 -12.83 18.03 15.27
C PRO A 831 -13.06 19.52 15.10
N LYS A 832 -13.47 20.20 16.18
CA LYS A 832 -13.36 21.67 16.24
C LYS A 832 -11.88 22.01 16.11
N ARG A 833 -11.58 22.93 15.19
CA ARG A 833 -10.24 23.49 14.95
C ARG A 833 -9.63 24.04 16.24
#